data_AF-A0A7F8PUN5-F1
#
_entry.id   AF-A0A7F8PUN5-F1
#
_cell.length_a   1.000
_cell.length_b   1.000
_cell.length_c   1.000
_cell.angle_alpha   90.00
_cell.angle_beta   90.00
_cell.angle_gamma   90.00
#
_symmetry.space_group_name_H-M   'P 1'
#
loop_
_entity.id
_entity.type
_entity.pdbx_description
1 polymer ?
#
loop_
_entity_poly.entity_id
_entity_poly.type
_entity_poly.pdbx_seq_one_letter_code
_entity_poly.pdbx_strand_id
1 'polypeptide(L)'
;MDNGRSFPRSGTWLAVHPSKVSETEKSELVNETHWQYYGTAGITGNLTVTWEPSALSTQSVTIELWGYEETGKPYSDKWAAKWSYLYPLATSIPNSGFFTFTPKPAPPNYQKWEVGALRIINSKYYAGEKDVQALWSSEHALAWHLGEDFQADPEAWARAQCLAWEELEDQLPNFLQELPDCPCTLAQARADSGRFHTDYGCDIEHGSVCTYHPGAVHCVRSVQASPQYASGQQCCYTEAGTLLLTADSTGGSTPDRGHDWGAPPFRTPPRVPGLSHWLYDVVSFYHCCLWAPECSRYMRRRPSSDCRSYRPSRLASAFGDPHFVTFDGANFSFNGRGEYVLLEATLTNLRVQGRAQPRTTSEGPQDRGTGLVAVAVQEGNSDVVEVRLAGEGRVLQVLLNQEVLSFTEQSWMDLKGMFLSVAAQDSVSIMLSSGAGLEVSVQGPFLSVTVLLPEKFLTHTQGLLGTLNDDPTDDFTLRNGKVLPPKATSRELFRFGADWAVENASSLLTYDSWSLVNNFLYQSKHDYSFQPLFPEETVPDPRQATEAAELCGDNDFCIFDVMATGSLSVGNATRMAHQGHQHRVQSLQPVTSCGWLAPPRNGRKEGIRYLSGSTVSFRCDSGYSLFGSEASTCQADGTWSRPTPMCQPARSYTVLLSIIFGGLAVVTLVALTYVLLRHRKRNVASWGSQP
;
A
#
# COMPACT_ATOMS: atom_id res chain seq x y z
N MET A 1 -23.21 -3.15 -16.35
CA MET A 1 -24.41 -4.01 -16.28
C MET A 1 -25.42 -3.40 -15.30
N ASP A 2 -26.71 -3.32 -15.68
CA ASP A 2 -27.94 -2.77 -15.03
C ASP A 2 -27.96 -1.91 -13.72
N ASN A 3 -26.88 -1.23 -13.34
CA ASN A 3 -26.76 -0.46 -12.09
C ASN A 3 -26.96 -1.30 -10.81
N GLY A 4 -26.58 -2.57 -10.86
CA GLY A 4 -26.57 -3.44 -9.67
C GLY A 4 -27.93 -4.05 -9.32
N ARG A 5 -28.84 -4.19 -10.29
CA ARG A 5 -30.17 -4.80 -10.09
C ARG A 5 -30.18 -6.32 -10.29
N SER A 6 -29.31 -6.85 -11.14
CA SER A 6 -29.22 -8.30 -11.45
C SER A 6 -27.96 -8.97 -10.92
N PHE A 7 -27.10 -8.24 -10.19
CA PHE A 7 -25.99 -8.85 -9.46
C PHE A 7 -26.54 -9.68 -8.28
N PRO A 8 -26.44 -11.02 -8.32
CA PRO A 8 -26.96 -11.89 -7.28
C PRO A 8 -25.91 -12.03 -6.18
N ARG A 9 -25.52 -10.91 -5.57
CA ARG A 9 -24.75 -10.94 -4.32
C ARG A 9 -25.46 -10.04 -3.33
N SER A 10 -26.26 -10.67 -2.48
CA SER A 10 -26.75 -10.07 -1.24
C SER A 10 -25.55 -9.81 -0.33
N GLY A 11 -24.84 -8.72 -0.60
CA GLY A 11 -23.66 -8.25 0.11
C GLY A 11 -23.37 -6.81 -0.34
N THR A 12 -23.73 -5.86 0.52
CA THR A 12 -23.12 -4.52 0.67
C THR A 12 -22.49 -3.86 -0.56
N TRP A 13 -23.27 -2.99 -1.22
CA TRP A 13 -22.85 -1.85 -2.07
C TRP A 13 -21.52 -1.98 -2.86
N LEU A 14 -21.60 -2.41 -4.12
CA LEU A 14 -20.51 -2.24 -5.09
C LEU A 14 -20.54 -0.82 -5.69
N ALA A 15 -19.77 0.10 -5.12
CA ALA A 15 -19.16 1.14 -5.92
C ALA A 15 -17.81 0.58 -6.40
N VAL A 16 -17.78 0.10 -7.64
CA VAL A 16 -16.59 -0.49 -8.24
C VAL A 16 -15.67 0.69 -8.59
N HIS A 17 -14.57 0.83 -7.86
CA HIS A 17 -13.46 1.69 -8.25
C HIS A 17 -13.11 1.46 -9.73
N PRO A 18 -12.93 2.47 -10.58
CA PRO A 18 -12.82 2.23 -12.03
C PRO A 18 -11.64 1.34 -12.45
N SER A 19 -10.59 1.24 -11.62
CA SER A 19 -9.52 0.25 -11.81
C SER A 19 -9.94 -1.23 -11.62
N LYS A 20 -11.11 -1.52 -11.02
CA LYS A 20 -11.66 -2.89 -10.90
C LYS A 20 -12.67 -3.28 -11.99
N VAL A 21 -12.78 -2.49 -13.07
CA VAL A 21 -13.53 -2.88 -14.27
C VAL A 21 -12.57 -3.48 -15.30
N SER A 22 -12.94 -4.61 -15.91
CA SER A 22 -12.15 -5.23 -16.99
C SER A 22 -11.88 -4.24 -18.13
N GLU A 23 -10.70 -4.30 -18.75
CA GLU A 23 -10.36 -3.51 -19.94
C GLU A 23 -11.39 -3.67 -21.06
N THR A 24 -11.98 -4.86 -21.22
CA THR A 24 -13.00 -5.13 -22.24
C THR A 24 -14.36 -4.50 -21.93
N GLU A 25 -14.57 -4.04 -20.70
CA GLU A 25 -15.83 -3.48 -20.21
C GLU A 25 -15.77 -1.96 -19.97
N LYS A 26 -14.65 -1.33 -20.30
CA LYS A 26 -14.47 0.12 -20.23
C LYS A 26 -14.00 0.70 -21.56
N SER A 27 -14.01 2.02 -21.66
CA SER A 27 -13.37 2.74 -22.77
C SER A 27 -12.02 3.31 -22.31
N GLU A 28 -11.06 3.38 -23.20
CA GLU A 28 -9.70 3.81 -22.92
C GLU A 28 -9.41 5.18 -23.55
N LEU A 29 -8.76 6.06 -22.79
CA LEU A 29 -8.30 7.36 -23.26
C LEU A 29 -6.90 7.18 -23.87
N VAL A 30 -6.78 7.26 -25.20
CA VAL A 30 -5.48 7.14 -25.86
C VAL A 30 -4.59 8.30 -25.43
N ASN A 31 -3.44 7.97 -24.85
CA ASN A 31 -2.51 8.91 -24.22
C ASN A 31 -3.21 9.80 -23.19
N GLU A 32 -3.65 9.21 -22.08
CA GLU A 32 -4.40 9.90 -21.03
C GLU A 32 -3.73 11.20 -20.55
N THR A 33 -2.40 11.25 -20.48
CA THR A 33 -1.66 12.47 -20.15
C THR A 33 -1.95 13.61 -21.13
N HIS A 34 -2.15 13.33 -22.43
CA HIS A 34 -2.56 14.34 -23.41
C HIS A 34 -3.93 14.94 -23.09
N TRP A 35 -4.87 14.13 -22.60
CA TRP A 35 -6.19 14.62 -22.17
C TRP A 35 -6.09 15.53 -20.95
N GLN A 36 -5.30 15.10 -19.96
CA GLN A 36 -5.14 15.78 -18.66
C GLN A 36 -4.25 17.03 -18.74
N TYR A 37 -3.48 17.23 -19.80
CA TYR A 37 -2.63 18.42 -20.00
C TYR A 37 -3.08 19.28 -21.19
N TYR A 38 -4.20 18.95 -21.83
CA TYR A 38 -4.65 19.68 -23.02
C TYR A 38 -4.86 21.16 -22.72
N GLY A 39 -4.31 22.04 -23.56
CA GLY A 39 -4.37 23.49 -23.37
C GLY A 39 -3.20 24.07 -22.57
N THR A 40 -2.37 23.22 -21.94
CA THR A 40 -1.09 23.66 -21.36
C THR A 40 -0.02 23.85 -22.46
N ALA A 41 1.12 24.45 -22.10
CA ALA A 41 2.15 24.87 -23.04
C ALA A 41 2.62 23.72 -23.96
N GLY A 42 2.28 23.81 -25.25
CA GLY A 42 2.68 22.85 -26.29
C GLY A 42 1.78 21.62 -26.43
N ILE A 43 0.69 21.51 -25.64
CA ILE A 43 -0.20 20.35 -25.64
C ILE A 43 -1.53 20.71 -26.32
N THR A 44 -1.64 20.37 -27.60
CA THR A 44 -2.83 20.63 -28.44
C THR A 44 -3.07 19.45 -29.38
N GLY A 45 -4.12 19.50 -30.21
CA GLY A 45 -4.36 18.52 -31.27
C GLY A 45 -5.61 17.68 -31.03
N ASN A 46 -5.60 16.44 -31.51
CA ASN A 46 -6.75 15.55 -31.42
C ASN A 46 -6.63 14.62 -30.22
N LEU A 47 -7.76 14.37 -29.57
CA LEU A 47 -7.91 13.36 -28.52
C LEU A 47 -8.69 12.17 -29.08
N THR A 48 -8.32 10.95 -28.67
CA THR A 48 -8.93 9.71 -29.14
C THR A 48 -9.33 8.82 -27.98
N VAL A 49 -10.58 8.35 -27.98
CA VAL A 49 -11.10 7.35 -27.05
C VAL A 49 -11.36 6.06 -27.83
N THR A 50 -11.01 4.91 -27.25
CA THR A 50 -11.18 3.57 -27.84
C THR A 50 -12.05 2.70 -26.94
N TRP A 51 -12.74 1.71 -27.52
CA TRP A 51 -13.53 0.73 -26.77
C TRP A 51 -13.74 -0.53 -27.61
N GLU A 52 -14.07 -1.65 -26.95
CA GLU A 52 -14.43 -2.89 -27.62
C GLU A 52 -15.85 -2.80 -28.21
N PRO A 53 -16.05 -2.81 -29.55
CA PRO A 53 -17.36 -2.65 -30.15
C PRO A 53 -18.35 -3.73 -29.71
N SER A 54 -17.88 -4.95 -29.46
CA SER A 54 -18.72 -6.08 -29.05
C SER A 54 -19.31 -5.92 -27.65
N ALA A 55 -18.72 -5.08 -26.78
CA ALA A 55 -19.24 -4.79 -25.44
C ALA A 55 -20.58 -4.02 -25.46
N LEU A 56 -20.88 -3.34 -26.57
CA LEU A 56 -22.19 -2.75 -26.85
C LEU A 56 -22.73 -3.31 -28.17
N SER A 57 -23.64 -4.28 -28.12
CA SER A 57 -24.27 -4.87 -29.32
C SER A 57 -25.24 -3.87 -30.01
N THR A 58 -24.69 -2.85 -30.65
CA THR A 58 -25.40 -1.77 -31.35
C THR A 58 -24.67 -1.34 -32.62
N GLN A 59 -25.42 -0.84 -33.61
CA GLN A 59 -24.87 -0.27 -34.85
C GLN A 59 -24.34 1.14 -34.67
N SER A 60 -24.92 1.91 -33.75
CA SER A 60 -24.53 3.28 -33.49
C SER A 60 -24.49 3.61 -32.01
N VAL A 61 -23.58 4.53 -31.66
CA VAL A 61 -23.30 4.96 -30.28
C VAL A 61 -23.35 6.48 -30.15
N THR A 62 -23.60 6.92 -28.93
CA THR A 62 -23.52 8.31 -28.51
C THR A 62 -22.45 8.39 -27.43
N ILE A 63 -21.54 9.36 -27.58
CA ILE A 63 -20.43 9.62 -26.66
C ILE A 63 -20.76 10.89 -25.89
N GLU A 64 -20.68 10.81 -24.58
CA GLU A 64 -21.12 11.83 -23.64
C GLU A 64 -20.02 12.19 -22.67
N LEU A 65 -20.02 13.45 -22.24
CA LEU A 65 -19.22 13.90 -21.10
C LEU A 65 -20.09 13.99 -19.85
N TRP A 66 -19.60 13.40 -18.77
CA TRP A 66 -20.19 13.48 -17.44
C TRP A 66 -19.19 14.10 -16.48
N GLY A 67 -19.64 15.06 -15.69
CA GLY A 67 -18.86 15.71 -14.64
C GLY A 67 -19.23 15.20 -13.26
N TYR A 68 -18.24 15.09 -12.38
CA TYR A 68 -18.42 14.70 -10.98
C TYR A 68 -18.26 15.90 -10.05
N GLU A 69 -19.11 15.98 -9.02
CA GLU A 69 -19.01 16.98 -7.96
C GLU A 69 -19.48 16.41 -6.61
N GLU A 70 -18.89 16.89 -5.52
CA GLU A 70 -19.37 16.64 -4.16
C GLU A 70 -19.79 17.97 -3.53
N THR A 71 -21.06 18.10 -3.17
CA THR A 71 -21.66 19.37 -2.76
C THR A 71 -22.40 19.25 -1.44
N GLY A 72 -22.61 20.38 -0.77
CA GLY A 72 -23.26 20.43 0.54
C GLY A 72 -22.25 20.72 1.66
N LYS A 73 -22.63 20.42 2.90
CA LYS A 73 -21.79 20.69 4.07
C LYS A 73 -20.86 19.50 4.34
N PRO A 74 -19.52 19.68 4.31
CA PRO A 74 -18.57 18.61 4.61
C PRO A 74 -18.83 17.91 5.94
N TYR A 75 -18.59 16.60 5.97
CA TYR A 75 -18.81 15.69 7.08
C TYR A 75 -20.20 15.83 7.74
N SER A 76 -21.25 15.93 6.91
CA SER A 76 -22.64 15.94 7.36
C SER A 76 -23.53 15.13 6.43
N ASP A 77 -24.73 14.79 6.88
CA ASP A 77 -25.75 14.08 6.07
C ASP A 77 -26.19 14.85 4.81
N LYS A 78 -25.79 16.13 4.68
CA LYS A 78 -26.05 16.97 3.51
C LYS A 78 -24.89 16.97 2.51
N TRP A 79 -23.79 16.27 2.78
CA TRP A 79 -22.70 16.12 1.83
C TRP A 79 -23.06 15.02 0.83
N ALA A 80 -23.21 15.37 -0.43
CA ALA A 80 -23.72 14.48 -1.45
C ALA A 80 -22.81 14.45 -2.68
N ALA A 81 -22.48 13.24 -3.10
CA ALA A 81 -21.81 12.97 -4.36
C ALA A 81 -22.80 12.98 -5.52
N LYS A 82 -22.40 13.56 -6.66
CA LYS A 82 -23.28 13.73 -7.80
C LYS A 82 -22.54 13.67 -9.13
N TRP A 83 -23.00 12.75 -9.98
CA TRP A 83 -22.73 12.76 -11.40
C TRP A 83 -23.73 13.65 -12.14
N SER A 84 -23.21 14.53 -13.00
CA SER A 84 -24.01 15.42 -13.84
C SER A 84 -23.66 15.18 -15.31
N TYR A 85 -24.67 14.87 -16.12
CA TYR A 85 -24.55 14.90 -17.56
C TYR A 85 -24.25 16.33 -18.01
N LEU A 86 -23.24 16.52 -18.86
CA LEU A 86 -22.88 17.83 -19.39
C LEU A 86 -23.41 18.01 -20.81
N TYR A 87 -22.87 17.26 -21.77
CA TYR A 87 -23.26 17.34 -23.19
C TYR A 87 -22.75 16.13 -23.99
N PRO A 88 -23.26 15.86 -25.21
CA PRO A 88 -22.72 14.83 -26.07
C PRO A 88 -21.50 15.37 -26.84
N LEU A 89 -20.44 14.57 -26.96
CA LEU A 89 -19.33 14.84 -27.87
C LEU A 89 -19.70 14.48 -29.32
N ALA A 90 -20.44 13.39 -29.49
CA ALA A 90 -20.99 12.96 -30.76
C ALA A 90 -22.22 12.07 -30.54
N THR A 91 -23.19 12.16 -31.45
CA THR A 91 -24.45 11.40 -31.40
C THR A 91 -24.62 10.59 -32.67
N SER A 92 -25.18 9.38 -32.56
CA SER A 92 -25.52 8.53 -33.72
C SER A 92 -24.34 8.19 -34.63
N ILE A 93 -23.13 8.11 -34.08
CA ILE A 93 -21.93 7.69 -34.84
C ILE A 93 -21.89 6.17 -34.97
N PRO A 94 -21.25 5.61 -36.02
CA PRO A 94 -21.05 4.17 -36.13
C PRO A 94 -20.31 3.60 -34.91
N ASN A 95 -20.69 2.40 -34.45
CA ASN A 95 -19.97 1.69 -33.40
C ASN A 95 -18.67 1.08 -33.96
N SER A 96 -17.67 1.92 -34.21
CA SER A 96 -16.38 1.54 -34.81
C SER A 96 -15.27 1.21 -33.80
N GLY A 97 -15.54 1.34 -32.49
CA GLY A 97 -14.55 1.08 -31.43
C GLY A 97 -13.55 2.20 -31.17
N PHE A 98 -13.70 3.34 -31.83
CA PHE A 98 -12.89 4.52 -31.56
C PHE A 98 -13.61 5.80 -31.98
N PHE A 99 -13.23 6.91 -31.35
CA PHE A 99 -13.69 8.25 -31.71
C PHE A 99 -12.59 9.27 -31.47
N THR A 100 -12.35 10.13 -32.46
CA THR A 100 -11.33 11.16 -32.42
C THR A 100 -11.97 12.53 -32.65
N PHE A 101 -11.59 13.52 -31.84
CA PHE A 101 -12.07 14.89 -31.98
C PHE A 101 -11.00 15.89 -31.56
N THR A 102 -11.16 17.14 -32.00
CA THR A 102 -10.38 18.28 -31.51
C THR A 102 -11.17 18.97 -30.40
N PRO A 103 -10.66 19.04 -29.16
CA PRO A 103 -11.34 19.71 -28.05
C PRO A 103 -11.64 21.18 -28.33
N LYS A 104 -12.75 21.64 -27.78
CA LYS A 104 -13.14 23.06 -27.73
C LYS A 104 -13.47 23.41 -26.28
N PRO A 105 -13.15 24.64 -25.83
CA PRO A 105 -13.53 25.11 -24.51
C PRO A 105 -15.02 24.88 -24.25
N ALA A 106 -15.35 24.44 -23.04
CA ALA A 106 -16.74 24.21 -22.69
C ALA A 106 -17.54 25.52 -22.63
N PRO A 107 -18.87 25.46 -22.87
CA PRO A 107 -19.76 26.58 -22.55
C PRO A 107 -19.62 27.02 -21.08
N PRO A 108 -19.79 28.32 -20.74
CA PRO A 108 -19.55 28.84 -19.40
C PRO A 108 -20.27 28.10 -18.26
N ASN A 109 -21.47 27.57 -18.52
CA ASN A 109 -22.25 26.82 -17.53
C ASN A 109 -21.65 25.45 -17.19
N TYR A 110 -20.71 24.93 -18.00
CA TYR A 110 -20.05 23.64 -17.81
C TYR A 110 -18.59 23.75 -17.35
N GLN A 111 -17.94 24.91 -17.47
CA GLN A 111 -16.51 25.08 -17.14
C GLN A 111 -16.15 24.80 -15.67
N LYS A 112 -17.13 24.67 -14.76
CA LYS A 112 -16.90 24.36 -13.34
C LYS A 112 -16.53 22.90 -13.05
N TRP A 113 -16.67 21.99 -14.02
CA TRP A 113 -16.37 20.58 -13.82
C TRP A 113 -14.94 20.27 -14.24
N GLU A 114 -14.11 19.95 -13.25
CA GLU A 114 -12.67 19.69 -13.41
C GLU A 114 -12.34 18.19 -13.43
N VAL A 115 -13.25 17.37 -12.90
CA VAL A 115 -13.13 15.90 -12.87
C VAL A 115 -14.37 15.29 -13.51
N GLY A 116 -14.16 14.28 -14.34
CA GLY A 116 -15.25 13.56 -14.97
C GLY A 116 -14.78 12.38 -15.82
N ALA A 117 -15.71 11.81 -16.55
CA ALA A 117 -15.48 10.65 -17.40
C ALA A 117 -16.31 10.74 -18.68
N LEU A 118 -15.84 10.03 -19.71
CA LEU A 118 -16.63 9.80 -20.91
C LEU A 118 -17.56 8.60 -20.70
N ARG A 119 -18.75 8.69 -21.28
CA ARG A 119 -19.73 7.62 -21.30
C ARG A 119 -20.16 7.32 -22.73
N ILE A 120 -20.14 6.05 -23.11
CA ILE A 120 -20.54 5.56 -24.43
C ILE A 120 -21.79 4.72 -24.26
N ILE A 121 -22.86 5.11 -24.96
CA ILE A 121 -24.17 4.44 -24.90
C ILE A 121 -24.70 4.12 -26.29
N ASN A 122 -25.65 3.19 -26.37
CA ASN A 122 -26.41 2.96 -27.59
C ASN A 122 -27.23 4.20 -27.97
N SER A 123 -27.17 4.63 -29.24
CA SER A 123 -27.89 5.83 -29.73
C SER A 123 -29.41 5.70 -29.76
N LYS A 124 -29.98 4.53 -29.44
CA LYS A 124 -31.42 4.39 -29.22
C LYS A 124 -31.90 5.14 -27.98
N TYR A 125 -31.01 5.38 -27.02
CA TYR A 125 -31.26 6.15 -25.80
C TYR A 125 -30.99 7.64 -26.07
N TYR A 126 -31.67 8.52 -25.34
CA TYR A 126 -31.38 9.94 -25.44
C TYR A 126 -30.12 10.30 -24.64
N ALA A 127 -29.42 11.36 -25.06
CA ALA A 127 -28.20 11.75 -24.39
C ALA A 127 -28.47 12.17 -22.93
N GLY A 128 -27.69 11.62 -21.99
CA GLY A 128 -27.86 11.85 -20.55
C GLY A 128 -28.85 10.91 -19.86
N GLU A 129 -29.45 9.94 -20.58
CA GLU A 129 -30.37 8.97 -20.00
C GLU A 129 -29.68 8.15 -18.89
N LYS A 130 -30.36 7.99 -17.75
CA LYS A 130 -29.84 7.24 -16.60
C LYS A 130 -30.24 5.77 -16.68
N ASP A 131 -29.55 4.92 -15.94
CA ASP A 131 -29.87 3.49 -15.82
C ASP A 131 -29.85 2.72 -17.15
N VAL A 132 -28.92 3.09 -18.04
CA VAL A 132 -28.68 2.43 -19.35
C VAL A 132 -27.35 1.67 -19.35
N GLN A 133 -27.26 0.61 -20.16
CA GLN A 133 -25.99 -0.05 -20.43
C GLN A 133 -25.02 0.95 -21.08
N ALA A 134 -23.84 1.09 -20.50
CA ALA A 134 -22.84 2.05 -20.92
C ALA A 134 -21.43 1.51 -20.70
N LEU A 135 -20.50 1.96 -21.54
CA LEU A 135 -19.06 1.90 -21.26
C LEU A 135 -18.62 3.25 -20.72
N TRP A 136 -17.71 3.23 -19.75
CA TRP A 136 -17.17 4.44 -19.15
C TRP A 136 -15.66 4.49 -19.33
N SER A 137 -15.09 5.68 -19.48
CA SER A 137 -13.65 5.86 -19.28
C SER A 137 -13.32 5.87 -17.80
N SER A 138 -12.04 5.72 -17.48
CA SER A 138 -11.54 6.19 -16.19
C SER A 138 -11.87 7.67 -16.00
N GLU A 139 -12.13 8.04 -14.77
CA GLU A 139 -12.17 9.41 -14.33
C GLU A 139 -10.80 10.07 -14.53
N HIS A 140 -10.81 11.32 -14.98
CA HIS A 140 -9.60 12.06 -15.27
C HIS A 140 -9.83 13.56 -15.09
N ALA A 141 -8.72 14.30 -15.00
CA ALA A 141 -8.73 15.74 -15.04
C ALA A 141 -9.21 16.24 -16.42
N LEU A 142 -10.23 17.09 -16.44
CA LEU A 142 -10.89 17.59 -17.64
C LEU A 142 -10.21 18.84 -18.21
N ALA A 143 -8.87 18.89 -18.27
CA ALA A 143 -8.13 20.06 -18.79
C ALA A 143 -8.61 20.49 -20.20
N TRP A 144 -8.86 19.50 -21.07
CA TRP A 144 -9.38 19.70 -22.43
C TRP A 144 -10.76 20.35 -22.51
N HIS A 145 -11.52 20.34 -21.41
CA HIS A 145 -12.87 20.90 -21.28
C HIS A 145 -12.86 22.32 -20.70
N LEU A 146 -11.80 22.71 -19.99
CA LEU A 146 -11.74 24.00 -19.28
C LEU A 146 -11.86 25.21 -20.22
N GLY A 147 -12.13 26.37 -19.63
CA GLY A 147 -12.40 27.63 -20.32
C GLY A 147 -11.19 28.20 -21.07
N GLU A 148 -11.46 29.28 -21.82
CA GLU A 148 -10.41 30.04 -22.53
C GLU A 148 -9.41 30.70 -21.56
N ASP A 149 -9.83 30.99 -20.33
CA ASP A 149 -8.98 31.50 -19.25
C ASP A 149 -7.88 30.50 -18.86
N PHE A 150 -8.21 29.21 -18.74
CA PHE A 150 -7.22 28.16 -18.53
C PHE A 150 -6.27 28.05 -19.73
N GLN A 151 -6.76 28.11 -20.97
CA GLN A 151 -5.89 28.02 -22.16
C GLN A 151 -4.99 29.26 -22.33
N ALA A 152 -5.44 30.43 -21.89
CA ALA A 152 -4.68 31.67 -21.97
C ALA A 152 -3.52 31.70 -20.97
N ASP A 153 -3.75 31.27 -19.73
CA ASP A 153 -2.74 31.19 -18.69
C ASP A 153 -3.03 30.02 -17.73
N PRO A 154 -2.62 28.78 -18.11
CA PRO A 154 -2.89 27.58 -17.31
C PRO A 154 -2.27 27.66 -15.92
N GLU A 155 -1.11 28.30 -15.79
CA GLU A 155 -0.37 28.40 -14.53
C GLU A 155 -1.09 29.35 -13.55
N ALA A 156 -1.51 30.52 -14.01
CA ALA A 156 -2.26 31.46 -13.18
C ALA A 156 -3.63 30.89 -12.76
N TRP A 157 -4.31 30.20 -13.68
CA TRP A 157 -5.57 29.53 -13.39
C TRP A 157 -5.39 28.43 -12.33
N ALA A 158 -4.41 27.53 -12.53
CA ALA A 158 -4.14 26.43 -11.61
C ALA A 158 -3.67 26.94 -10.23
N ARG A 159 -2.88 28.00 -10.18
CA ARG A 159 -2.51 28.68 -8.92
C ARG A 159 -3.74 29.19 -8.17
N ALA A 160 -4.73 29.76 -8.85
CA ALA A 160 -5.97 30.20 -8.22
C ALA A 160 -6.75 29.02 -7.61
N GLN A 161 -6.85 27.90 -8.33
CA GLN A 161 -7.50 26.70 -7.81
C GLN A 161 -6.74 26.07 -6.64
N CYS A 162 -5.40 26.04 -6.69
CA CYS A 162 -4.57 25.55 -5.59
C CYS A 162 -4.80 26.37 -4.31
N LEU A 163 -4.92 27.70 -4.42
CA LEU A 163 -5.23 28.58 -3.29
C LEU A 163 -6.64 28.34 -2.74
N ALA A 164 -7.64 28.18 -3.61
CA ALA A 164 -9.02 27.89 -3.20
C ALA A 164 -9.13 26.53 -2.48
N TRP A 165 -8.41 25.51 -2.98
CA TRP A 165 -8.30 24.21 -2.31
C TRP A 165 -7.61 24.34 -0.94
N GLU A 166 -6.53 25.12 -0.83
CA GLU A 166 -5.83 25.35 0.44
C GLU A 166 -6.75 26.02 1.49
N GLU A 167 -7.62 26.95 1.07
CA GLU A 167 -8.63 27.59 1.91
C GLU A 167 -9.77 26.63 2.31
N LEU A 168 -10.17 25.72 1.43
CA LEU A 168 -11.12 24.65 1.77
C LEU A 168 -10.52 23.73 2.84
N GLU A 169 -9.26 23.32 2.68
CA GLU A 169 -8.55 22.47 3.63
C GLU A 169 -8.47 23.09 5.04
N ASP A 170 -8.40 24.42 5.16
CA ASP A 170 -8.47 25.13 6.45
C ASP A 170 -9.82 24.99 7.17
N GLN A 171 -10.88 24.70 6.43
CA GLN A 171 -12.25 24.55 6.96
C GLN A 171 -12.61 23.10 7.26
N LEU A 172 -11.84 22.14 6.74
CA LEU A 172 -12.09 20.71 6.90
C LEU A 172 -11.42 20.16 8.17
N PRO A 173 -11.99 19.10 8.77
CA PRO A 173 -11.36 18.45 9.92
C PRO A 173 -10.02 17.82 9.53
N ASN A 174 -9.12 17.77 10.53
CA ASN A 174 -7.85 17.08 10.43
C ASN A 174 -8.08 15.56 10.50
N PHE A 175 -7.65 14.85 9.46
CA PHE A 175 -7.79 13.40 9.34
C PHE A 175 -6.51 12.62 9.63
N LEU A 176 -5.37 13.32 9.77
CA LEU A 176 -4.05 12.72 9.84
C LEU A 176 -3.83 11.83 11.07
N GLN A 177 -4.58 12.05 12.16
CA GLN A 177 -4.42 11.33 13.42
C GLN A 177 -4.98 9.89 13.38
N GLU A 178 -5.80 9.54 12.39
CA GLU A 178 -6.39 8.21 12.26
C GLU A 178 -5.63 7.30 11.29
N LEU A 179 -4.61 7.82 10.61
CA LEU A 179 -3.91 7.10 9.56
C LEU A 179 -2.81 6.20 10.14
N PRO A 180 -2.59 5.00 9.56
CA PRO A 180 -1.45 4.18 9.93
C PRO A 180 -0.15 4.83 9.46
N ASP A 181 0.92 4.70 10.25
CA ASP A 181 2.24 5.15 9.84
C ASP A 181 2.81 4.29 8.73
N CYS A 182 3.54 4.92 7.80
CA CYS A 182 4.25 4.21 6.77
C CYS A 182 5.34 3.28 7.34
N PRO A 183 5.47 2.06 6.81
CA PRO A 183 6.63 1.21 7.07
C PRO A 183 7.95 1.95 6.79
N CYS A 184 8.98 1.69 7.60
CA CYS A 184 10.25 2.42 7.47
C CYS A 184 11.05 2.03 6.22
N THR A 185 10.79 0.85 5.66
CA THR A 185 11.52 0.30 4.51
C THR A 185 10.57 -0.35 3.52
N LEU A 186 10.99 -0.40 2.25
CA LEU A 186 10.25 -1.12 1.21
C LEU A 186 10.07 -2.62 1.54
N ALA A 187 11.05 -3.24 2.20
CA ALA A 187 10.95 -4.63 2.62
C ALA A 187 9.82 -4.84 3.65
N GLN A 188 9.74 -3.97 4.66
CA GLN A 188 8.63 -3.99 5.62
C GLN A 188 7.28 -3.74 4.93
N ALA A 189 7.23 -2.78 3.99
CA ALA A 189 6.01 -2.44 3.26
C ALA A 189 5.44 -3.61 2.45
N ARG A 190 6.30 -4.37 1.77
CA ARG A 190 5.90 -5.56 1.01
C ARG A 190 5.58 -6.77 1.89
N ALA A 191 6.16 -6.83 3.09
CA ALA A 191 5.93 -7.93 4.03
C ALA A 191 4.68 -7.75 4.90
N ASP A 192 4.22 -6.52 5.12
CA ASP A 192 3.09 -6.18 5.98
C ASP A 192 1.75 -6.17 5.21
N SER A 193 1.47 -7.29 4.56
CA SER A 193 0.30 -7.49 3.71
C SER A 193 -1.04 -7.51 4.47
N GLY A 194 -1.04 -7.43 5.80
CA GLY A 194 -2.26 -7.28 6.60
C GLY A 194 -2.80 -5.85 6.66
N ARG A 195 -1.93 -4.85 6.48
CA ARG A 195 -2.27 -3.43 6.61
C ARG A 195 -2.05 -2.63 5.33
N PHE A 196 -1.14 -3.10 4.48
CA PHE A 196 -0.76 -2.42 3.26
C PHE A 196 -0.93 -3.33 2.05
N HIS A 197 -1.27 -2.73 0.92
CA HIS A 197 -1.36 -3.40 -0.37
C HIS A 197 -0.70 -2.54 -1.45
N THR A 198 -0.14 -3.18 -2.47
CA THR A 198 0.54 -2.51 -3.58
C THR A 198 -0.35 -1.47 -4.25
N ASP A 199 0.24 -0.32 -4.57
CA ASP A 199 -0.40 0.72 -5.38
C ASP A 199 -0.35 0.35 -6.87
N TYR A 200 -1.50 0.27 -7.53
CA TYR A 200 -1.57 -0.11 -8.94
C TYR A 200 -0.94 0.91 -9.90
N GLY A 201 -0.76 2.17 -9.47
CA GLY A 201 -0.12 3.23 -10.23
C GLY A 201 1.40 3.31 -10.02
N CYS A 202 1.97 2.56 -9.07
CA CYS A 202 3.40 2.55 -8.79
C CYS A 202 3.84 1.19 -8.22
N ASP A 203 3.96 0.21 -9.11
CA ASP A 203 4.32 -1.17 -8.78
C ASP A 203 5.58 -1.64 -9.53
N ILE A 204 6.58 -2.13 -8.79
CA ILE A 204 7.88 -2.55 -9.34
C ILE A 204 7.75 -3.86 -10.11
N GLU A 205 6.79 -4.69 -9.76
CA GLU A 205 6.57 -6.00 -10.38
C GLU A 205 5.98 -5.87 -11.81
N HIS A 206 5.35 -4.74 -12.11
CA HIS A 206 4.69 -4.45 -13.39
C HIS A 206 5.38 -3.33 -14.21
N GLY A 207 6.61 -2.94 -13.86
CA GLY A 207 7.40 -1.97 -14.65
C GLY A 207 7.04 -0.49 -14.41
N SER A 208 7.06 -0.06 -13.14
CA SER A 208 6.47 1.17 -12.62
C SER A 208 6.69 2.45 -13.44
N VAL A 209 5.61 3.22 -13.59
CA VAL A 209 5.64 4.65 -13.91
C VAL A 209 4.95 5.40 -12.76
N CYS A 210 5.72 5.77 -11.74
CA CYS A 210 5.22 6.44 -10.54
C CYS A 210 4.97 7.93 -10.81
N THR A 211 3.98 8.24 -11.67
CA THR A 211 3.72 9.57 -12.24
C THR A 211 3.63 10.68 -11.19
N TYR A 212 2.96 10.42 -10.08
CA TYR A 212 2.75 11.39 -9.00
C TYR A 212 3.84 11.36 -7.92
N HIS A 213 4.76 10.39 -7.99
CA HIS A 213 5.83 10.19 -7.00
C HIS A 213 7.21 10.07 -7.67
N PRO A 214 7.74 11.18 -8.23
CA PRO A 214 9.06 11.15 -8.84
C PRO A 214 10.14 10.69 -7.86
N GLY A 215 10.93 9.70 -8.29
CA GLY A 215 11.97 9.07 -7.49
C GLY A 215 11.52 7.82 -6.72
N ALA A 216 10.22 7.51 -6.70
CA ALA A 216 9.70 6.25 -6.22
C ALA A 216 9.84 5.15 -7.29
N VAL A 217 10.01 3.91 -6.84
CA VAL A 217 9.90 2.70 -7.68
C VAL A 217 8.75 1.79 -7.22
N HIS A 218 8.19 2.05 -6.05
CA HIS A 218 7.09 1.27 -5.51
C HIS A 218 6.35 2.09 -4.46
N CYS A 219 5.02 2.01 -4.48
CA CYS A 219 4.18 2.53 -3.42
C CYS A 219 3.25 1.43 -2.89
N VAL A 220 2.88 1.55 -1.63
CA VAL A 220 1.80 0.77 -1.01
C VAL A 220 0.76 1.72 -0.43
N ARG A 221 -0.48 1.26 -0.33
CA ARG A 221 -1.58 1.99 0.30
C ARG A 221 -2.05 1.24 1.53
N SER A 222 -2.50 1.98 2.55
CA SER A 222 -3.30 1.41 3.62
C SER A 222 -4.50 0.70 3.02
N VAL A 223 -4.81 -0.50 3.49
CA VAL A 223 -5.95 -1.25 2.95
C VAL A 223 -7.28 -0.69 3.46
N GLN A 224 -7.30 -0.33 4.74
CA GLN A 224 -8.47 0.16 5.42
C GLN A 224 -8.49 1.68 5.43
N ALA A 225 -9.62 2.25 5.05
CA ALA A 225 -9.88 3.67 5.22
C ALA A 225 -10.04 4.02 6.71
N SER A 226 -9.68 5.25 7.07
CA SER A 226 -9.80 5.75 8.43
C SER A 226 -11.28 5.72 8.89
N PRO A 227 -11.59 5.32 10.14
CA PRO A 227 -12.97 5.10 10.55
C PRO A 227 -13.86 6.34 10.45
N GLN A 228 -13.38 7.49 10.94
CA GLN A 228 -14.18 8.71 10.99
C GLN A 228 -14.16 9.46 9.65
N TYR A 229 -12.97 9.58 9.07
CA TYR A 229 -12.76 10.46 7.91
C TYR A 229 -12.72 9.76 6.57
N ALA A 230 -12.67 8.42 6.55
CA ALA A 230 -12.47 7.60 5.36
C ALA A 230 -11.25 7.99 4.55
N SER A 231 -10.19 8.38 5.24
CA SER A 231 -8.93 8.81 4.66
C SER A 231 -7.98 7.63 4.48
N GLY A 232 -7.01 7.75 3.58
CA GLY A 232 -6.03 6.72 3.30
C GLY A 232 -4.60 7.19 3.54
N GLN A 233 -3.67 6.25 3.54
CA GLN A 233 -2.24 6.52 3.56
C GLN A 233 -1.58 5.84 2.36
N GLN A 234 -0.82 6.60 1.57
CA GLN A 234 0.07 6.07 0.55
C GLN A 234 1.53 6.24 1.00
N CYS A 235 2.33 5.19 0.82
CA CYS A 235 3.71 5.09 1.25
C CYS A 235 4.59 4.71 0.08
N CYS A 236 5.50 5.59 -0.32
CA CYS A 236 6.30 5.45 -1.53
C CYS A 236 7.79 5.34 -1.19
N TYR A 237 8.49 4.48 -1.93
CA TYR A 237 9.87 4.11 -1.64
C TYR A 237 10.76 4.25 -2.87
N THR A 238 11.98 4.73 -2.64
CA THR A 238 13.06 4.72 -3.64
C THR A 238 13.51 3.29 -3.96
N GLU A 239 14.28 3.11 -5.04
CA GLU A 239 14.97 1.85 -5.36
C GLU A 239 15.84 1.31 -4.20
N ALA A 240 16.47 2.20 -3.42
CA ALA A 240 17.24 1.84 -2.24
C ALA A 240 16.39 1.44 -1.02
N GLY A 241 15.06 1.34 -1.17
CA GLY A 241 14.10 0.99 -0.13
C GLY A 241 13.86 2.07 0.94
N THR A 242 14.24 3.33 0.68
CA THR A 242 14.03 4.46 1.59
C THR A 242 12.63 5.06 1.41
N LEU A 243 11.90 5.26 2.51
CA LEU A 243 10.63 5.96 2.55
C LEU A 243 10.80 7.42 2.10
N LEU A 244 10.06 7.84 1.08
CA LEU A 244 10.06 9.21 0.59
C LEU A 244 9.11 10.07 1.43
N LEU A 245 9.60 11.20 1.95
CA LEU A 245 8.80 12.14 2.74
C LEU A 245 8.48 13.40 1.92
N THR A 246 7.27 13.94 2.08
CA THR A 246 6.82 15.17 1.41
C THR A 246 7.60 16.41 1.84
N ALA A 247 8.30 16.33 2.98
CA ALA A 247 9.21 17.37 3.46
C ALA A 247 10.55 17.40 2.69
N ASP A 248 10.90 16.35 1.93
CA ASP A 248 12.16 16.26 1.18
C ASP A 248 11.97 16.31 -0.34
N SER A 249 10.83 15.86 -0.84
CA SER A 249 10.57 15.72 -2.28
C SER A 249 9.09 15.93 -2.60
N THR A 250 8.83 16.42 -3.81
CA THR A 250 7.49 16.44 -4.40
C THR A 250 6.98 15.04 -4.78
N GLY A 251 7.82 14.00 -4.65
CA GLY A 251 7.40 12.60 -4.77
C GLY A 251 7.22 11.88 -3.43
N GLY A 252 7.05 12.64 -2.34
CA GLY A 252 6.86 12.08 -1.01
C GLY A 252 5.60 11.20 -0.87
N SER A 253 5.57 10.41 0.19
CA SER A 253 4.45 9.57 0.61
C SER A 253 3.31 10.45 1.12
N THR A 254 2.12 10.37 0.53
CA THR A 254 1.02 11.28 0.87
C THR A 254 -0.08 10.57 1.66
N PRO A 255 -0.59 11.17 2.74
CA PRO A 255 -1.92 10.82 3.23
C PRO A 255 -2.97 11.32 2.21
N ASP A 256 -4.11 10.65 2.10
CA ASP A 256 -5.19 10.99 1.17
C ASP A 256 -6.46 11.29 1.97
N ARG A 257 -7.13 12.42 1.69
CA ARG A 257 -8.39 12.77 2.38
C ARG A 257 -9.49 11.77 2.05
N GLY A 258 -9.62 11.41 0.78
CA GLY A 258 -10.47 10.32 0.32
C GLY A 258 -9.62 9.08 0.12
N HIS A 259 -9.92 8.00 0.83
CA HIS A 259 -9.32 6.71 0.53
C HIS A 259 -9.68 6.31 -0.90
N ASP A 260 -8.71 5.89 -1.68
CA ASP A 260 -8.89 5.55 -3.09
C ASP A 260 -9.95 4.49 -3.33
N TRP A 261 -9.94 3.42 -2.56
CA TRP A 261 -10.99 2.40 -2.65
C TRP A 261 -12.31 2.79 -1.97
N GLY A 262 -12.39 4.01 -1.45
CA GLY A 262 -13.52 4.53 -0.68
C GLY A 262 -13.68 3.83 0.67
N ALA A 263 -14.83 4.05 1.29
CA ALA A 263 -15.23 3.36 2.51
C ALA A 263 -16.76 3.27 2.63
N PRO A 264 -17.32 2.23 3.24
CA PRO A 264 -18.74 2.25 3.59
C PRO A 264 -19.09 3.42 4.53
N PRO A 265 -20.24 4.08 4.35
CA PRO A 265 -21.15 3.98 3.20
C PRO A 265 -20.60 4.71 1.95
N PHE A 266 -20.43 3.98 0.84
CA PHE A 266 -19.74 4.44 -0.38
C PHE A 266 -20.42 5.58 -1.16
N ARG A 267 -21.63 6.00 -0.78
CA ARG A 267 -22.35 7.12 -1.43
C ARG A 267 -22.20 8.45 -0.69
N THR A 268 -21.50 8.44 0.43
CA THR A 268 -21.30 9.60 1.28
C THR A 268 -19.86 10.09 1.08
N PRO A 269 -19.64 11.30 0.55
CA PRO A 269 -18.37 12.01 0.63
C PRO A 269 -17.66 11.97 2.01
N PRO A 270 -16.32 11.88 2.08
CA PRO A 270 -15.37 11.67 0.98
C PRO A 270 -15.08 10.17 0.81
N ARG A 271 -16.12 9.32 0.92
CA ARG A 271 -16.00 7.86 0.94
C ARG A 271 -16.31 7.21 -0.40
N VAL A 272 -16.49 8.00 -1.46
CA VAL A 272 -16.87 7.49 -2.78
C VAL A 272 -15.63 6.90 -3.47
N PRO A 273 -15.62 5.59 -3.79
CA PRO A 273 -14.45 4.95 -4.38
C PRO A 273 -13.98 5.64 -5.65
N GLY A 274 -12.69 5.97 -5.68
CA GLY A 274 -11.96 6.66 -6.74
C GLY A 274 -12.29 8.15 -6.77
N LEU A 275 -13.58 8.48 -6.79
CA LEU A 275 -14.05 9.84 -7.08
C LEU A 275 -13.75 10.84 -5.96
N SER A 276 -13.89 10.45 -4.69
CA SER A 276 -13.53 11.34 -3.58
C SER A 276 -12.02 11.58 -3.54
N HIS A 277 -11.22 10.53 -3.76
CA HIS A 277 -9.76 10.64 -3.87
C HIS A 277 -9.35 11.57 -5.03
N TRP A 278 -9.98 11.40 -6.20
CA TRP A 278 -9.74 12.27 -7.35
C TRP A 278 -10.05 13.74 -7.06
N LEU A 279 -11.16 14.01 -6.39
CA LEU A 279 -11.60 15.38 -6.12
C LEU A 279 -10.75 16.09 -5.05
N TYR A 280 -10.33 15.39 -3.99
CA TYR A 280 -9.63 16.02 -2.87
C TYR A 280 -8.12 15.93 -2.92
N ASP A 281 -7.57 14.91 -3.60
CA ASP A 281 -6.16 14.58 -3.54
C ASP A 281 -5.48 14.58 -4.92
N VAL A 282 -6.13 14.06 -5.98
CA VAL A 282 -5.50 13.99 -7.31
C VAL A 282 -5.62 15.32 -8.06
N VAL A 283 -6.82 15.87 -8.26
CA VAL A 283 -7.01 17.12 -9.03
C VAL A 283 -6.35 18.32 -8.33
N SER A 284 -6.31 18.32 -6.99
CA SER A 284 -5.57 19.32 -6.21
C SER A 284 -4.06 19.20 -6.41
N PHE A 285 -3.53 17.98 -6.62
CA PHE A 285 -2.15 17.79 -7.05
C PHE A 285 -1.91 18.33 -8.47
N TYR A 286 -2.88 18.19 -9.39
CA TYR A 286 -2.79 18.86 -10.70
C TYR A 286 -2.71 20.38 -10.55
N HIS A 287 -3.60 20.98 -9.76
CA HIS A 287 -3.62 22.43 -9.53
C HIS A 287 -2.32 22.95 -8.93
N CYS A 288 -1.78 22.25 -7.93
CA CYS A 288 -0.65 22.75 -7.16
C CYS A 288 0.72 22.31 -7.70
N CYS A 289 0.85 21.12 -8.31
CA CYS A 289 2.14 20.51 -8.64
C CYS A 289 2.37 20.33 -10.14
N LEU A 290 1.34 19.99 -10.92
CA LEU A 290 1.52 19.62 -12.33
C LEU A 290 1.24 20.78 -13.29
N TRP A 291 0.19 21.57 -13.03
CA TRP A 291 -0.17 22.73 -13.85
C TRP A 291 0.36 24.05 -13.27
N ALA A 292 0.78 24.06 -11.99
CA ALA A 292 1.46 25.21 -11.37
C ALA A 292 2.68 24.77 -10.56
N PRO A 293 3.69 25.64 -10.40
CA PRO A 293 4.89 25.37 -9.60
C PRO A 293 4.68 25.64 -8.09
N GLU A 294 3.53 25.25 -7.53
CA GLU A 294 3.12 25.56 -6.14
C GLU A 294 3.15 24.33 -5.21
N CYS A 295 3.87 23.26 -5.61
CA CYS A 295 3.72 21.94 -5.01
C CYS A 295 3.99 21.89 -3.50
N SER A 296 4.82 22.81 -2.99
CA SER A 296 5.06 22.97 -1.55
C SER A 296 3.78 23.23 -0.74
N ARG A 297 2.75 23.85 -1.33
CA ARG A 297 1.44 24.06 -0.68
C ARG A 297 0.73 22.74 -0.46
N TYR A 298 0.65 21.92 -1.50
CA TYR A 298 0.07 20.59 -1.43
C TYR A 298 0.76 19.73 -0.38
N MET A 299 2.10 19.67 -0.44
CA MET A 299 2.91 18.84 0.47
C MET A 299 2.78 19.24 1.95
N ARG A 300 2.53 20.52 2.26
CA ARG A 300 2.26 20.96 3.63
C ARG A 300 0.89 20.50 4.15
N ARG A 301 -0.09 20.33 3.27
CA ARG A 301 -1.44 19.82 3.60
C ARG A 301 -1.54 18.31 3.59
N ARG A 302 -0.59 17.64 2.92
CA ARG A 302 -0.42 16.18 2.88
C ARG A 302 0.95 15.78 3.45
N PRO A 303 1.23 16.07 4.73
CA PRO A 303 2.51 15.69 5.33
C PRO A 303 2.58 14.16 5.46
N SER A 304 3.67 13.55 5.01
CA SER A 304 3.91 12.12 5.23
C SER A 304 3.85 11.78 6.71
N SER A 305 3.27 10.62 7.05
CA SER A 305 3.60 9.98 8.32
C SER A 305 5.08 9.62 8.30
N ASP A 306 5.82 10.01 9.34
CA ASP A 306 7.14 9.44 9.53
C ASP A 306 7.00 8.02 10.12
N CYS A 307 8.03 7.20 9.96
CA CYS A 307 7.93 5.80 10.37
C CYS A 307 8.30 5.55 11.84
N ARG A 308 8.44 6.59 12.69
CA ARG A 308 8.93 6.42 14.08
C ARG A 308 7.97 5.62 14.95
N SER A 309 6.67 5.75 14.71
CA SER A 309 5.61 5.02 15.41
C SER A 309 5.15 3.77 14.66
N TYR A 310 5.67 3.51 13.45
CA TYR A 310 5.44 2.23 12.78
C TYR A 310 5.99 1.08 13.62
N ARG A 311 5.17 0.04 13.79
CA ARG A 311 5.50 -1.20 14.49
C ARG A 311 5.19 -2.35 13.56
N PRO A 312 6.18 -3.16 13.14
CA PRO A 312 5.94 -4.30 12.27
C PRO A 312 4.97 -5.31 12.88
N SER A 313 4.21 -5.98 12.02
CA SER A 313 3.32 -7.08 12.43
C SER A 313 4.14 -8.29 12.89
N ARG A 314 3.63 -9.04 13.87
CA ARG A 314 4.13 -10.36 14.28
C ARG A 314 3.61 -11.41 13.33
N LEU A 315 4.44 -12.40 13.00
CA LEU A 315 4.20 -13.38 11.95
C LEU A 315 4.19 -14.80 12.53
N ALA A 316 3.17 -15.58 12.19
CA ALA A 316 3.14 -17.03 12.40
C ALA A 316 2.72 -17.72 11.09
N SER A 317 3.15 -18.97 10.90
CA SER A 317 2.86 -19.71 9.66
C SER A 317 2.59 -21.19 9.92
N ALA A 318 1.78 -21.79 9.06
CA ALA A 318 1.65 -23.25 8.96
C ALA A 318 1.71 -23.69 7.49
N PHE A 319 2.49 -24.73 7.19
CA PHE A 319 2.80 -25.17 5.82
C PHE A 319 3.31 -26.62 5.83
N GLY A 320 3.40 -27.29 4.67
CA GLY A 320 3.88 -28.67 4.62
C GLY A 320 2.90 -29.65 5.27
N ASP A 321 3.41 -30.60 6.07
CA ASP A 321 2.63 -31.72 6.59
C ASP A 321 2.03 -31.62 8.03
N PRO A 322 1.19 -30.61 8.30
CA PRO A 322 1.63 -29.26 8.53
C PRO A 322 2.69 -29.13 9.65
N HIS A 323 3.73 -28.39 9.33
CA HIS A 323 4.64 -27.72 10.25
C HIS A 323 4.08 -26.37 10.66
N PHE A 324 4.45 -25.94 11.86
CA PHE A 324 4.04 -24.68 12.46
C PHE A 324 5.27 -23.91 12.92
N VAL A 325 5.23 -22.60 12.72
CA VAL A 325 6.09 -21.63 13.39
C VAL A 325 5.17 -20.61 14.05
N THR A 326 5.18 -20.58 15.37
CA THR A 326 4.32 -19.71 16.20
C THR A 326 4.78 -18.25 16.13
N PHE A 327 3.99 -17.34 16.69
CA PHE A 327 4.31 -15.91 16.69
C PHE A 327 5.62 -15.56 17.41
N ASP A 328 5.99 -16.35 18.43
CA ASP A 328 7.20 -16.14 19.23
C ASP A 328 8.37 -17.04 18.80
N GLY A 329 8.17 -17.85 17.75
CA GLY A 329 9.21 -18.60 17.06
C GLY A 329 9.38 -20.06 17.51
N ALA A 330 8.49 -20.59 18.35
CA ALA A 330 8.42 -22.02 18.62
C ALA A 330 8.04 -22.78 17.34
N ASN A 331 8.69 -23.92 17.10
CA ASN A 331 8.51 -24.71 15.90
C ASN A 331 8.13 -26.16 16.21
N PHE A 332 7.18 -26.71 15.47
CA PHE A 332 6.75 -28.11 15.66
C PHE A 332 6.02 -28.66 14.42
N SER A 333 5.91 -29.99 14.36
CA SER A 333 5.09 -30.69 13.36
C SER A 333 3.85 -31.28 14.01
N PHE A 334 2.70 -31.15 13.36
CA PHE A 334 1.45 -31.74 13.84
C PHE A 334 0.64 -32.38 12.70
N ASN A 335 0.86 -33.68 12.52
CA ASN A 335 0.20 -34.51 11.52
C ASN A 335 -1.19 -35.02 11.95
N GLY A 336 -2.09 -34.12 12.33
CA GLY A 336 -3.45 -34.48 12.74
C GLY A 336 -4.43 -34.54 11.57
N ARG A 337 -5.22 -35.63 11.43
CA ARG A 337 -6.38 -35.65 10.52
C ARG A 337 -7.62 -35.09 11.21
N GLY A 338 -8.12 -33.94 10.75
CA GLY A 338 -9.20 -33.24 11.45
C GLY A 338 -9.38 -31.77 11.10
N GLU A 339 -10.06 -31.05 11.98
CA GLU A 339 -10.29 -29.60 11.93
C GLU A 339 -9.80 -28.97 13.23
N TYR A 340 -8.94 -27.95 13.13
CA TYR A 340 -8.19 -27.40 14.27
C TYR A 340 -8.27 -25.88 14.32
N VAL A 341 -8.24 -25.34 15.53
CA VAL A 341 -8.10 -23.91 15.79
C VAL A 341 -6.64 -23.53 15.61
N LEU A 342 -6.34 -22.79 14.55
CA LEU A 342 -5.00 -22.26 14.32
C LEU A 342 -4.76 -21.04 15.21
N LEU A 343 -5.75 -20.15 15.30
CA LEU A 343 -5.70 -18.94 16.11
C LEU A 343 -7.09 -18.57 16.62
N GLU A 344 -7.17 -18.24 17.90
CA GLU A 344 -8.22 -17.44 18.51
C GLU A 344 -7.58 -16.20 19.14
N ALA A 345 -8.11 -15.01 18.84
CA ALA A 345 -7.67 -13.77 19.47
C ALA A 345 -8.85 -13.03 20.11
N THR A 346 -8.80 -12.90 21.43
CA THR A 346 -9.91 -12.38 22.25
C THR A 346 -10.16 -10.89 22.06
N LEU A 347 -9.14 -10.12 21.68
CA LEU A 347 -9.21 -8.66 21.48
C LEU A 347 -10.32 -8.25 20.50
N THR A 348 -10.46 -8.98 19.38
CA THR A 348 -11.42 -8.68 18.31
C THR A 348 -12.36 -9.85 18.02
N ASN A 349 -12.27 -10.92 18.82
CA ASN A 349 -12.93 -12.19 18.53
C ASN A 349 -12.56 -12.74 17.13
N LEU A 350 -11.27 -12.65 16.79
CA LEU A 350 -10.70 -13.22 15.57
C LEU A 350 -10.53 -14.73 15.75
N ARG A 351 -10.97 -15.49 14.76
CA ARG A 351 -10.88 -16.95 14.71
C ARG A 351 -10.33 -17.39 13.36
N VAL A 352 -9.31 -18.25 13.38
CA VAL A 352 -8.72 -18.89 12.20
C VAL A 352 -8.71 -20.40 12.44
N GLN A 353 -9.31 -21.15 11.53
CA GLN A 353 -9.45 -22.60 11.61
C GLN A 353 -8.89 -23.26 10.37
N GLY A 354 -8.28 -24.44 10.52
CA GLY A 354 -7.70 -25.21 9.44
C GLY A 354 -8.26 -26.62 9.38
N ARG A 355 -8.51 -27.15 8.19
CA ARG A 355 -8.84 -28.56 7.95
C ARG A 355 -7.62 -29.26 7.40
N ALA A 356 -7.17 -30.32 8.07
CA ALA A 356 -6.02 -31.12 7.66
C ALA A 356 -6.42 -32.54 7.26
N GLN A 357 -5.89 -33.00 6.13
CA GLN A 357 -6.19 -34.31 5.54
C GLN A 357 -4.95 -34.94 4.89
N PRO A 358 -4.89 -36.28 4.79
CA PRO A 358 -3.88 -36.95 3.97
C PRO A 358 -3.99 -36.55 2.50
N ARG A 359 -2.86 -36.59 1.80
CA ARG A 359 -2.82 -36.39 0.35
C ARG A 359 -3.61 -37.50 -0.35
N THR A 360 -4.60 -37.12 -1.16
CA THR A 360 -5.33 -38.03 -2.04
C THR A 360 -4.55 -38.24 -3.34
N THR A 361 -4.25 -39.49 -3.71
CA THR A 361 -3.75 -39.86 -5.04
C THR A 361 -4.82 -40.62 -5.82
N SER A 362 -4.58 -40.91 -7.10
CA SER A 362 -5.44 -41.78 -7.93
C SER A 362 -5.63 -43.19 -7.36
N GLU A 363 -4.77 -43.60 -6.43
CA GLU A 363 -4.80 -44.91 -5.75
C GLU A 363 -5.38 -44.84 -4.32
N GLY A 364 -5.88 -43.68 -3.88
CA GLY A 364 -6.40 -43.42 -2.53
C GLY A 364 -5.44 -42.64 -1.63
N PRO A 365 -5.74 -42.49 -0.32
CA PRO A 365 -4.82 -41.89 0.63
C PRO A 365 -3.63 -42.84 0.85
N GLN A 366 -2.44 -42.47 0.40
CA GLN A 366 -1.22 -43.28 0.54
C GLN A 366 -0.29 -42.80 1.65
N ASP A 367 -0.44 -41.57 2.12
CA ASP A 367 0.56 -40.94 2.98
C ASP A 367 0.22 -41.09 4.47
N ARG A 368 1.26 -41.22 5.30
CA ARG A 368 1.16 -41.17 6.76
C ARG A 368 1.16 -39.73 7.31
N GLY A 369 1.33 -38.75 6.43
CA GLY A 369 1.22 -37.32 6.74
C GLY A 369 -0.11 -36.71 6.31
N THR A 370 -0.41 -35.55 6.86
CA THR A 370 -1.58 -34.71 6.53
C THR A 370 -1.12 -33.34 6.12
N GLY A 371 -1.91 -32.55 5.40
CA GLY A 371 -1.65 -31.13 5.21
C GLY A 371 -2.93 -30.32 5.16
N LEU A 372 -2.82 -29.00 5.24
CA LEU A 372 -3.99 -28.12 5.22
C LEU A 372 -4.65 -28.15 3.83
N VAL A 373 -5.96 -28.37 3.81
CA VAL A 373 -6.78 -28.39 2.58
C VAL A 373 -7.89 -27.35 2.59
N ALA A 374 -8.18 -26.76 3.76
CA ALA A 374 -9.05 -25.60 3.90
C ALA A 374 -8.61 -24.74 5.09
N VAL A 375 -8.76 -23.43 4.97
CA VAL A 375 -8.52 -22.44 6.03
C VAL A 375 -9.71 -21.48 6.05
N ALA A 376 -10.33 -21.29 7.20
CA ALA A 376 -11.47 -20.37 7.37
C ALA A 376 -11.16 -19.30 8.42
N VAL A 377 -11.65 -18.08 8.20
CA VAL A 377 -11.42 -16.92 9.07
C VAL A 377 -12.68 -16.09 9.28
N GLN A 378 -12.81 -15.55 10.50
CA GLN A 378 -13.81 -14.55 10.86
C GLN A 378 -13.28 -13.64 11.98
N GLU A 379 -13.60 -12.35 11.93
CA GLU A 379 -13.34 -11.40 13.02
C GLU A 379 -14.65 -10.75 13.52
N GLY A 380 -14.95 -10.93 14.80
CA GLY A 380 -16.13 -10.33 15.41
C GLY A 380 -17.42 -10.79 14.74
N ASN A 381 -18.09 -9.90 14.01
CA ASN A 381 -19.30 -10.16 13.25
C ASN A 381 -19.11 -9.98 11.73
N SER A 382 -17.87 -10.02 11.26
CA SER A 382 -17.51 -9.98 9.84
C SER A 382 -18.16 -11.14 9.08
N ASP A 383 -18.11 -11.06 7.75
CA ASP A 383 -18.32 -12.23 6.91
C ASP A 383 -17.33 -13.36 7.26
N VAL A 384 -17.67 -14.59 6.90
CA VAL A 384 -16.78 -15.76 6.99
C VAL A 384 -16.18 -16.01 5.62
N VAL A 385 -14.86 -16.09 5.56
CA VAL A 385 -14.13 -16.49 4.35
C VAL A 385 -13.46 -17.83 4.59
N GLU A 386 -13.70 -18.79 3.70
CA GLU A 386 -13.00 -20.08 3.64
C GLU A 386 -12.22 -20.18 2.33
N VAL A 387 -10.92 -20.47 2.41
CA VAL A 387 -10.07 -20.77 1.27
C VAL A 387 -9.75 -22.26 1.31
N ARG A 388 -10.03 -23.00 0.23
CA ARG A 388 -9.86 -24.46 0.18
C ARG A 388 -9.36 -24.95 -1.17
N LEU A 389 -8.80 -26.17 -1.19
CA LEU A 389 -8.48 -26.89 -2.41
C LEU A 389 -9.71 -27.66 -2.90
N ALA A 390 -10.13 -27.44 -4.14
CA ALA A 390 -11.30 -28.08 -4.75
C ALA A 390 -10.94 -28.91 -6.00
N GLY A 391 -11.65 -30.03 -6.16
CA GLY A 391 -11.55 -30.93 -7.34
C GLY A 391 -10.25 -31.76 -7.42
N GLU A 392 -10.17 -32.62 -8.43
CA GLU A 392 -8.97 -33.46 -8.68
C GLU A 392 -7.75 -32.62 -9.11
N GLY A 393 -7.98 -31.44 -9.70
CA GLY A 393 -6.94 -30.49 -10.08
C GLY A 393 -6.42 -29.59 -8.95
N ARG A 394 -6.95 -29.72 -7.72
CA ARG A 394 -6.60 -28.90 -6.55
C ARG A 394 -6.60 -27.40 -6.82
N VAL A 395 -7.67 -26.93 -7.47
CA VAL A 395 -7.84 -25.51 -7.75
C VAL A 395 -8.17 -24.79 -6.46
N LEU A 396 -7.53 -23.66 -6.21
CA LEU A 396 -7.83 -22.79 -5.08
C LEU A 396 -9.25 -22.23 -5.23
N GLN A 397 -10.09 -22.46 -4.23
CA GLN A 397 -11.48 -22.00 -4.20
C GLN A 397 -11.69 -21.16 -2.94
N VAL A 398 -12.34 -20.01 -3.09
CA VAL A 398 -12.75 -19.17 -1.95
C VAL A 398 -14.26 -19.25 -1.80
N LEU A 399 -14.73 -19.36 -0.57
CA LEU A 399 -16.13 -19.34 -0.19
C LEU A 399 -16.38 -18.15 0.72
N LEU A 400 -17.46 -17.43 0.47
CA LEU A 400 -17.98 -16.37 1.31
C LEU A 400 -19.27 -16.87 1.94
N ASN A 401 -19.31 -16.97 3.28
CA ASN A 401 -20.48 -17.42 4.01
C ASN A 401 -21.07 -18.75 3.45
N GLN A 402 -20.19 -19.72 3.17
CA GLN A 402 -20.50 -21.05 2.60
C GLN A 402 -20.86 -21.09 1.11
N GLU A 403 -20.83 -19.96 0.39
CA GLU A 403 -21.08 -19.91 -1.04
C GLU A 403 -19.79 -19.64 -1.82
N VAL A 404 -19.60 -20.34 -2.95
CA VAL A 404 -18.39 -20.17 -3.79
C VAL A 404 -18.33 -18.76 -4.37
N LEU A 405 -17.20 -18.10 -4.15
CA LEU A 405 -16.93 -16.75 -4.61
C LEU A 405 -16.12 -16.79 -5.91
N SER A 406 -16.68 -16.22 -6.99
CA SER A 406 -15.99 -16.11 -8.28
C SER A 406 -15.13 -14.84 -8.36
N PHE A 407 -13.88 -15.00 -8.81
CA PHE A 407 -12.93 -13.92 -9.15
C PHE A 407 -12.76 -13.71 -10.66
N THR A 408 -13.68 -14.21 -11.47
CA THR A 408 -13.64 -14.04 -12.94
C THR A 408 -13.74 -12.58 -13.37
N GLU A 409 -14.44 -11.76 -12.59
CA GLU A 409 -14.67 -10.34 -12.89
C GLU A 409 -13.70 -9.43 -12.14
N GLN A 410 -13.28 -9.82 -10.93
CA GLN A 410 -12.45 -9.01 -10.03
C GLN A 410 -11.49 -9.89 -9.27
N SER A 411 -10.24 -9.47 -9.14
CA SER A 411 -9.23 -10.15 -8.32
C SER A 411 -9.28 -9.73 -6.85
N TRP A 412 -10.18 -8.83 -6.44
CA TRP A 412 -10.27 -8.33 -5.07
C TRP A 412 -11.66 -7.81 -4.73
N MET A 413 -12.04 -7.81 -3.45
CA MET A 413 -13.39 -7.49 -2.95
C MET A 413 -13.34 -6.84 -1.56
N ASP A 414 -14.24 -5.89 -1.33
CA ASP A 414 -14.52 -5.31 0.00
C ASP A 414 -15.74 -6.03 0.58
N LEU A 415 -15.57 -6.65 1.74
CA LEU A 415 -16.56 -7.49 2.42
C LEU A 415 -16.86 -6.90 3.80
N LYS A 416 -17.91 -7.39 4.46
CA LYS A 416 -18.23 -6.90 5.79
C LYS A 416 -17.09 -7.20 6.76
N GLY A 417 -16.37 -6.17 7.17
CA GLY A 417 -15.30 -6.24 8.17
C GLY A 417 -13.95 -6.71 7.63
N MET A 418 -13.80 -6.92 6.32
CA MET A 418 -12.54 -7.36 5.73
C MET A 418 -12.41 -7.00 4.25
N PHE A 419 -11.17 -6.98 3.79
CA PHE A 419 -10.82 -6.87 2.38
C PHE A 419 -10.17 -8.18 1.92
N LEU A 420 -10.50 -8.59 0.70
CA LEU A 420 -10.05 -9.84 0.10
C LEU A 420 -9.34 -9.54 -1.22
N SER A 421 -8.18 -10.12 -1.45
CA SER A 421 -7.44 -10.03 -2.72
C SER A 421 -6.91 -11.41 -3.11
N VAL A 422 -6.93 -11.71 -4.41
CA VAL A 422 -6.42 -12.95 -4.99
C VAL A 422 -5.33 -12.59 -5.98
N ALA A 423 -4.09 -12.87 -5.57
CA ALA A 423 -2.91 -12.67 -6.39
C ALA A 423 -2.60 -13.96 -7.17
N ALA A 424 -2.48 -13.84 -8.49
CA ALA A 424 -1.94 -14.86 -9.39
C ALA A 424 -2.53 -16.30 -9.26
N GLN A 425 -3.87 -16.43 -9.20
CA GLN A 425 -4.65 -17.70 -9.15
C GLN A 425 -4.35 -18.68 -8.00
N ASP A 426 -3.22 -18.56 -7.30
CA ASP A 426 -2.73 -19.52 -6.31
C ASP A 426 -2.52 -18.92 -4.90
N SER A 427 -2.76 -17.62 -4.70
CA SER A 427 -2.66 -16.97 -3.38
C SER A 427 -3.84 -16.04 -3.09
N VAL A 428 -4.34 -16.10 -1.86
CA VAL A 428 -5.45 -15.30 -1.34
C VAL A 428 -4.96 -14.53 -0.12
N SER A 429 -5.03 -13.20 -0.18
CA SER A 429 -4.77 -12.28 0.93
C SER A 429 -6.08 -11.77 1.53
N ILE A 430 -6.22 -11.87 2.85
CA ILE A 430 -7.38 -11.46 3.63
C ILE A 430 -6.89 -10.44 4.65
N MET A 431 -7.38 -9.21 4.57
CA MET A 431 -7.01 -8.11 5.46
C MET A 431 -8.23 -7.71 6.30
N LEU A 432 -8.15 -7.88 7.61
CA LEU A 432 -9.24 -7.64 8.54
C LEU A 432 -9.26 -6.18 9.01
N SER A 433 -10.41 -5.70 9.48
CA SER A 433 -10.57 -4.32 9.96
C SER A 433 -9.68 -3.99 11.15
N SER A 434 -9.26 -4.99 11.93
CA SER A 434 -8.28 -4.81 13.01
C SER A 434 -6.84 -4.57 12.52
N GLY A 435 -6.56 -4.73 11.23
CA GLY A 435 -5.21 -4.75 10.66
C GLY A 435 -4.53 -6.11 10.76
N ALA A 436 -5.21 -7.15 11.27
CA ALA A 436 -4.75 -8.52 11.14
C ALA A 436 -4.83 -8.98 9.67
N GLY A 437 -3.79 -9.67 9.20
CA GLY A 437 -3.69 -10.18 7.85
C GLY A 437 -3.55 -11.69 7.80
N LEU A 438 -4.17 -12.33 6.82
CA LEU A 438 -3.96 -13.73 6.49
C LEU A 438 -3.57 -13.85 5.02
N GLU A 439 -2.58 -14.68 4.72
CA GLU A 439 -2.25 -15.07 3.36
C GLU A 439 -2.32 -16.59 3.26
N VAL A 440 -3.17 -17.09 2.37
CA VAL A 440 -3.36 -18.52 2.11
C VAL A 440 -2.94 -18.80 0.68
N SER A 441 -1.94 -19.66 0.49
CA SER A 441 -1.40 -19.99 -0.83
C SER A 441 -1.30 -21.49 -1.05
N VAL A 442 -1.37 -21.91 -2.32
CA VAL A 442 -1.11 -23.29 -2.70
C VAL A 442 0.40 -23.54 -2.66
N GLN A 443 0.84 -24.53 -1.88
CA GLN A 443 2.22 -24.97 -1.80
C GLN A 443 2.28 -26.49 -2.03
N GLY A 444 2.59 -26.88 -3.27
CA GLY A 444 2.57 -28.28 -3.68
C GLY A 444 1.16 -28.89 -3.56
N PRO A 445 0.95 -29.97 -2.78
CA PRO A 445 -0.36 -30.59 -2.62
C PRO A 445 -1.28 -29.95 -1.57
N PHE A 446 -0.77 -29.02 -0.77
CA PHE A 446 -1.44 -28.49 0.41
C PHE A 446 -1.48 -26.95 0.38
N LEU A 447 -2.21 -26.39 1.34
CA LEU A 447 -2.22 -24.95 1.62
C LEU A 447 -1.11 -24.59 2.60
N SER A 448 -0.48 -23.45 2.38
CA SER A 448 0.29 -22.71 3.37
C SER A 448 -0.53 -21.53 3.85
N VAL A 449 -0.49 -21.26 5.14
CA VAL A 449 -1.11 -20.10 5.78
C VAL A 449 -0.05 -19.28 6.50
N THR A 450 -0.14 -17.97 6.33
CA THR A 450 0.64 -16.97 7.05
C THR A 450 -0.33 -16.01 7.73
N VAL A 451 -0.13 -15.78 9.02
CA VAL A 451 -0.93 -14.85 9.82
C VAL A 451 -0.05 -13.72 10.31
N LEU A 452 -0.49 -12.48 10.09
CA LEU A 452 0.16 -11.24 10.48
C LEU A 452 -0.71 -10.52 11.51
N LEU A 453 -0.19 -10.31 12.72
CA LEU A 453 -0.91 -9.62 13.79
C LEU A 453 -0.18 -8.33 14.20
N PRO A 454 -0.87 -7.17 14.22
CA PRO A 454 -0.34 -5.96 14.82
C PRO A 454 -0.02 -6.13 16.32
N GLU A 455 0.91 -5.32 16.84
CA GLU A 455 1.39 -5.38 18.24
C GLU A 455 0.28 -5.36 19.30
N LYS A 456 -0.86 -4.72 19.02
CA LYS A 456 -2.01 -4.68 19.95
C LYS A 456 -2.57 -6.06 20.30
N PHE A 457 -2.28 -7.11 19.53
CA PHE A 457 -2.69 -8.48 19.79
C PHE A 457 -1.79 -9.22 20.79
N LEU A 458 -0.70 -8.61 21.27
CA LEU A 458 0.14 -9.16 22.34
C LEU A 458 -0.73 -9.57 23.53
N THR A 459 -0.49 -10.78 24.05
CA THR A 459 -1.18 -11.43 25.17
C THR A 459 -2.66 -11.79 24.95
N HIS A 460 -3.17 -11.68 23.72
CA HIS A 460 -4.58 -11.94 23.41
C HIS A 460 -4.81 -13.19 22.56
N THR A 461 -3.76 -13.92 22.17
CA THR A 461 -3.86 -15.07 21.26
C THR A 461 -3.78 -16.41 21.99
N GLN A 462 -4.40 -17.42 21.40
CA GLN A 462 -4.28 -18.82 21.77
C GLN A 462 -4.54 -19.71 20.54
N GLY A 463 -4.14 -20.97 20.58
CA GLY A 463 -4.30 -21.91 19.46
C GLY A 463 -2.98 -22.55 19.04
N LEU A 464 -2.98 -23.19 17.87
CA LEU A 464 -1.78 -23.85 17.34
C LEU A 464 -0.66 -22.88 16.93
N LEU A 465 -0.98 -21.60 16.72
CA LEU A 465 0.00 -20.54 16.44
C LEU A 465 0.57 -19.88 17.71
N GLY A 466 0.22 -20.39 18.89
CA GLY A 466 0.85 -20.01 20.16
C GLY A 466 0.23 -18.79 20.85
N THR A 467 0.87 -18.40 21.94
CA THR A 467 0.47 -17.27 22.81
C THR A 467 1.41 -16.12 22.55
N LEU A 468 1.07 -15.21 21.63
CA LEU A 468 1.89 -14.08 21.24
C LEU A 468 2.20 -13.18 22.46
N ASN A 469 3.38 -13.32 23.04
CA ASN A 469 3.84 -12.56 24.21
C ASN A 469 5.38 -12.37 24.23
N ASP A 470 6.05 -12.64 23.12
CA ASP A 470 7.51 -12.64 22.95
C ASP A 470 8.24 -13.72 23.81
N ASP A 471 7.56 -14.78 24.25
CA ASP A 471 8.12 -15.93 24.98
C ASP A 471 7.73 -17.27 24.31
N PRO A 472 8.62 -17.90 23.52
CA PRO A 472 8.31 -19.16 22.85
C PRO A 472 8.14 -20.35 23.81
N THR A 473 8.41 -20.19 25.12
CA THR A 473 8.38 -21.30 26.06
C THR A 473 6.98 -21.68 26.55
N ASP A 474 5.99 -20.82 26.31
CA ASP A 474 4.59 -21.07 26.66
C ASP A 474 3.66 -21.25 25.44
N ASP A 475 4.21 -21.28 24.24
CA ASP A 475 3.46 -21.46 23.00
C ASP A 475 2.70 -22.79 22.93
N PHE A 476 3.18 -23.82 23.63
CA PHE A 476 2.51 -25.12 23.72
C PHE A 476 1.51 -25.17 24.88
N THR A 477 0.64 -24.17 24.95
CA THR A 477 -0.42 -24.06 25.95
C THR A 477 -1.68 -24.79 25.49
N LEU A 478 -2.11 -25.78 26.30
CA LEU A 478 -3.39 -26.48 26.12
C LEU A 478 -4.57 -25.57 26.47
N ARG A 479 -5.78 -25.88 25.99
CA ARG A 479 -7.02 -25.14 26.29
C ARG A 479 -7.31 -25.00 27.78
N ASN A 480 -6.83 -25.95 28.59
CA ASN A 480 -6.97 -25.91 30.06
C ASN A 480 -5.92 -25.01 30.75
N GLY A 481 -5.05 -24.33 30.00
CA GLY A 481 -3.99 -23.45 30.49
C GLY A 481 -2.70 -24.17 30.89
N LYS A 482 -2.62 -25.50 30.75
CA LYS A 482 -1.37 -26.23 31.02
C LYS A 482 -0.39 -26.06 29.88
N VAL A 483 0.83 -25.63 30.21
CA VAL A 483 1.95 -25.47 29.29
C VAL A 483 2.75 -26.77 29.18
N LEU A 484 3.04 -27.22 27.96
CA LEU A 484 4.01 -28.28 27.70
C LEU A 484 5.43 -27.69 27.64
N PRO A 485 6.46 -28.44 28.07
CA PRO A 485 7.83 -27.94 28.01
C PRO A 485 8.28 -27.70 26.55
N PRO A 486 9.21 -26.77 26.29
CA PRO A 486 9.73 -26.51 24.94
C PRO A 486 10.38 -27.73 24.27
N LYS A 487 10.83 -28.70 25.07
CA LYS A 487 11.41 -29.98 24.62
C LYS A 487 10.40 -31.13 24.63
N ALA A 488 9.10 -30.81 24.53
CA ALA A 488 8.06 -31.82 24.41
C ALA A 488 8.34 -32.76 23.23
N THR A 489 8.07 -34.04 23.42
CA THR A 489 8.23 -35.05 22.38
C THR A 489 7.19 -34.84 21.27
N SER A 490 7.47 -35.33 20.06
CA SER A 490 6.51 -35.23 18.94
C SER A 490 5.14 -35.85 19.26
N ARG A 491 5.08 -36.85 20.14
CA ARG A 491 3.81 -37.44 20.62
C ARG A 491 3.06 -36.55 21.61
N GLU A 492 3.77 -35.81 22.45
CA GLU A 492 3.16 -34.82 23.33
C GLU A 492 2.63 -33.63 22.54
N LEU A 493 3.39 -33.17 21.53
CA LEU A 493 2.97 -32.12 20.60
C LEU A 493 1.77 -32.55 19.75
N PHE A 494 1.69 -33.82 19.36
CA PHE A 494 0.49 -34.36 18.70
C PHE A 494 -0.76 -34.32 19.60
N ARG A 495 -0.61 -34.61 20.89
CA ARG A 495 -1.72 -34.47 21.85
C ARG A 495 -2.10 -33.01 22.07
N PHE A 496 -1.12 -32.11 22.10
CA PHE A 496 -1.36 -30.67 22.11
C PHE A 496 -2.15 -30.21 20.88
N GLY A 497 -1.78 -30.67 19.68
CA GLY A 497 -2.53 -30.36 18.46
C GLY A 497 -3.97 -30.89 18.50
N ALA A 498 -4.16 -32.11 19.01
CA ALA A 498 -5.48 -32.71 19.18
C ALA A 498 -6.37 -31.96 20.17
N ASP A 499 -5.80 -31.36 21.22
CA ASP A 499 -6.52 -30.54 22.21
C ASP A 499 -7.15 -29.28 21.57
N TRP A 500 -6.51 -28.75 20.52
CA TRP A 500 -7.00 -27.62 19.73
C TRP A 500 -7.95 -28.02 18.59
N ALA A 501 -8.55 -29.22 18.64
CA ALA A 501 -9.65 -29.57 17.74
C ALA A 501 -10.79 -28.53 17.81
N VAL A 502 -11.38 -28.20 16.65
CA VAL A 502 -12.54 -27.30 16.56
C VAL A 502 -13.73 -27.93 17.28
N GLU A 503 -14.62 -27.10 17.84
CA GLU A 503 -15.91 -27.58 18.34
C GLU A 503 -17.01 -27.38 17.29
N ASN A 504 -17.98 -28.31 17.20
CA ASN A 504 -19.08 -28.24 16.23
C ASN A 504 -19.82 -26.90 16.22
N ALA A 505 -20.09 -26.33 17.39
CA ALA A 505 -20.81 -25.06 17.53
C ALA A 505 -19.99 -23.83 17.08
N SER A 506 -18.67 -23.99 16.98
CA SER A 506 -17.72 -22.92 16.69
C SER A 506 -17.12 -22.99 15.28
N SER A 507 -17.46 -24.02 14.50
CA SER A 507 -16.86 -24.25 13.19
C SER A 507 -17.22 -23.14 12.20
N LEU A 508 -16.20 -22.64 11.52
CA LEU A 508 -16.32 -21.70 10.40
C LEU A 508 -16.29 -22.42 9.04
N LEU A 509 -15.99 -23.73 9.04
CA LEU A 509 -15.77 -24.50 7.83
C LEU A 509 -17.09 -24.99 7.21
N THR A 510 -17.12 -25.05 5.89
CA THR A 510 -18.27 -25.46 5.09
C THR A 510 -18.31 -26.98 4.91
N TYR A 511 -19.53 -27.55 4.89
CA TYR A 511 -19.80 -28.98 4.71
C TYR A 511 -20.80 -29.22 3.56
N ASP A 512 -20.43 -28.80 2.36
CA ASP A 512 -21.27 -28.79 1.14
C ASP A 512 -21.18 -30.09 0.31
N SER A 513 -20.58 -31.15 0.85
CA SER A 513 -20.56 -32.47 0.22
C SER A 513 -20.76 -33.59 1.23
N TRP A 514 -21.30 -34.73 0.77
CA TRP A 514 -21.47 -35.92 1.60
C TRP A 514 -20.15 -36.41 2.22
N SER A 515 -19.03 -36.26 1.50
CA SER A 515 -17.70 -36.61 2.03
C SER A 515 -17.34 -35.72 3.22
N LEU A 516 -17.52 -34.40 3.11
CA LEU A 516 -17.24 -33.47 4.21
C LEU A 516 -18.16 -33.70 5.40
N VAL A 517 -19.45 -33.92 5.15
CA VAL A 517 -20.44 -34.23 6.19
C VAL A 517 -20.06 -35.52 6.95
N ASN A 518 -19.82 -36.62 6.23
CA ASN A 518 -19.57 -37.92 6.84
C ASN A 518 -18.22 -38.02 7.53
N ASN A 519 -17.20 -37.28 7.06
CA ASN A 519 -15.84 -37.34 7.62
C ASN A 519 -15.57 -36.29 8.69
N PHE A 520 -16.30 -35.16 8.73
CA PHE A 520 -15.99 -34.05 9.64
C PHE A 520 -17.20 -33.53 10.43
N LEU A 521 -18.40 -33.46 9.85
CA LEU A 521 -19.56 -32.93 10.56
C LEU A 521 -20.11 -33.93 11.58
N TYR A 522 -20.22 -35.21 11.19
CA TYR A 522 -20.75 -36.28 12.05
C TYR A 522 -19.70 -37.02 12.87
N GLN A 523 -18.42 -36.80 12.59
CA GLN A 523 -17.31 -37.43 13.30
C GLN A 523 -16.70 -36.50 14.35
N SER A 524 -15.82 -37.06 15.19
CA SER A 524 -14.92 -36.24 16.00
C SER A 524 -14.08 -35.32 15.11
N LYS A 525 -13.84 -34.09 15.59
CA LYS A 525 -13.05 -33.08 14.88
C LYS A 525 -11.57 -33.42 14.82
N HIS A 526 -11.11 -34.32 15.68
CA HIS A 526 -9.84 -35.01 15.55
C HIS A 526 -10.08 -36.52 15.38
N ASP A 527 -9.51 -37.10 14.34
CA ASP A 527 -9.56 -38.55 14.07
C ASP A 527 -8.51 -39.29 14.91
N TYR A 528 -8.92 -39.77 16.09
CA TYR A 528 -8.07 -40.54 17.00
C TYR A 528 -7.61 -41.90 16.44
N SER A 529 -8.19 -42.37 15.32
CA SER A 529 -7.76 -43.61 14.66
C SER A 529 -6.60 -43.39 13.70
N PHE A 530 -6.35 -42.14 13.30
CA PHE A 530 -5.23 -41.79 12.44
C PHE A 530 -3.90 -41.92 13.18
N GLN A 531 -2.97 -42.68 12.60
CA GLN A 531 -1.63 -42.88 13.16
C GLN A 531 -0.60 -42.15 12.29
N PRO A 532 -0.14 -40.96 12.70
CA PRO A 532 0.88 -40.23 11.95
C PRO A 532 2.25 -40.90 12.06
N LEU A 533 3.14 -40.58 11.13
CA LEU A 533 4.56 -40.84 11.30
C LEU A 533 5.16 -39.75 12.20
N PHE A 534 5.98 -40.14 13.17
CA PHE A 534 6.71 -39.19 14.01
C PHE A 534 8.17 -39.03 13.53
N PRO A 535 8.80 -37.84 13.66
CA PRO A 535 10.19 -37.61 13.26
C PRO A 535 11.18 -38.64 13.82
N GLU A 536 10.98 -39.11 15.04
CA GLU A 536 11.87 -40.08 15.67
C GLU A 536 11.70 -41.52 15.11
N GLU A 537 10.65 -41.77 14.34
CA GLU A 537 10.31 -43.07 13.74
C GLU A 537 10.77 -43.17 12.27
N THR A 538 11.27 -42.10 11.67
CA THR A 538 11.71 -42.11 10.27
C THR A 538 13.01 -42.92 10.12
N VAL A 539 12.94 -44.09 9.47
CA VAL A 539 14.12 -44.83 9.00
C VAL A 539 14.18 -44.68 7.49
N PRO A 540 15.04 -43.81 6.96
CA PRO A 540 15.03 -43.52 5.53
C PRO A 540 15.68 -44.65 4.73
N ASP A 541 15.07 -45.01 3.60
CA ASP A 541 15.78 -45.76 2.55
C ASP A 541 17.02 -44.96 2.11
N PRO A 542 18.23 -45.55 2.01
CA PRO A 542 19.45 -44.80 1.69
C PRO A 542 19.37 -43.91 0.44
N ARG A 543 18.55 -44.29 -0.56
CA ARG A 543 18.29 -43.44 -1.73
C ARG A 543 17.47 -42.19 -1.37
N GLN A 544 16.35 -42.36 -0.68
CA GLN A 544 15.54 -41.23 -0.20
C GLN A 544 16.33 -40.30 0.73
N ALA A 545 17.18 -40.84 1.60
CA ALA A 545 18.08 -40.03 2.44
C ALA A 545 19.00 -39.13 1.61
N THR A 546 19.55 -39.66 0.52
CA THR A 546 20.47 -38.93 -0.35
C THR A 546 19.74 -37.83 -1.12
N GLU A 547 18.59 -38.15 -1.72
CA GLU A 547 17.78 -37.20 -2.48
C GLU A 547 17.20 -36.08 -1.59
N ALA A 548 16.75 -36.44 -0.37
CA ALA A 548 16.29 -35.47 0.62
C ALA A 548 17.41 -34.53 1.07
N ALA A 549 18.63 -35.04 1.31
CA ALA A 549 19.75 -34.19 1.69
C ALA A 549 20.14 -33.21 0.58
N GLU A 550 20.13 -33.64 -0.69
CA GLU A 550 20.45 -32.80 -1.84
C GLU A 550 19.41 -31.68 -2.05
N LEU A 551 18.12 -31.99 -1.87
CA LEU A 551 17.04 -31.02 -1.98
C LEU A 551 16.94 -30.11 -0.75
N CYS A 552 16.93 -30.67 0.45
CA CYS A 552 16.54 -29.95 1.67
C CYS A 552 17.71 -29.23 2.36
N GLY A 553 18.95 -29.68 2.14
CA GLY A 553 20.08 -29.23 2.94
C GLY A 553 19.84 -29.51 4.43
N ASP A 554 19.92 -28.48 5.26
CA ASP A 554 19.71 -28.55 6.71
C ASP A 554 18.26 -28.22 7.15
N ASN A 555 17.31 -28.19 6.20
CA ASN A 555 15.91 -27.88 6.52
C ASN A 555 15.18 -29.14 7.02
N ASP A 556 15.10 -29.29 8.35
CA ASP A 556 14.49 -30.46 9.01
C ASP A 556 13.03 -30.71 8.60
N PHE A 557 12.25 -29.65 8.38
CA PHE A 557 10.87 -29.75 7.89
C PHE A 557 10.80 -30.40 6.51
N CYS A 558 11.62 -29.92 5.57
CA CYS A 558 11.71 -30.50 4.24
C CYS A 558 12.16 -31.96 4.28
N ILE A 559 13.18 -32.28 5.09
CA ILE A 559 13.68 -33.66 5.22
C ILE A 559 12.55 -34.56 5.73
N PHE A 560 11.87 -34.14 6.80
CA PHE A 560 10.78 -34.90 7.38
C PHE A 560 9.64 -35.13 6.38
N ASP A 561 9.22 -34.12 5.64
CA ASP A 561 8.16 -34.23 4.62
C ASP A 561 8.51 -35.23 3.53
N VAL A 562 9.76 -35.23 3.05
CA VAL A 562 10.23 -36.23 2.08
C VAL A 562 10.13 -37.62 2.68
N MET A 563 10.49 -37.80 3.95
CA MET A 563 10.42 -39.12 4.62
C MET A 563 8.99 -39.56 4.92
N ALA A 564 8.10 -38.65 5.31
CA ALA A 564 6.73 -38.94 5.69
C ALA A 564 5.83 -39.22 4.49
N THR A 565 6.10 -38.57 3.36
CA THR A 565 5.28 -38.66 2.13
C THR A 565 5.95 -39.45 1.00
N GLY A 566 7.27 -39.66 1.06
CA GLY A 566 8.05 -40.22 -0.04
C GLY A 566 8.15 -39.29 -1.26
N SER A 567 7.85 -38.00 -1.12
CA SER A 567 7.70 -37.07 -2.24
C SER A 567 8.64 -35.86 -2.17
N LEU A 568 9.58 -35.77 -3.12
CA LEU A 568 10.47 -34.61 -3.26
C LEU A 568 9.72 -33.32 -3.60
N SER A 569 8.58 -33.38 -4.29
CA SER A 569 7.79 -32.18 -4.59
C SER A 569 7.16 -31.58 -3.33
N VAL A 570 6.73 -32.42 -2.38
CA VAL A 570 6.21 -31.98 -1.07
C VAL A 570 7.34 -31.35 -0.26
N GLY A 571 8.48 -32.04 -0.13
CA GLY A 571 9.66 -31.48 0.55
C GLY A 571 10.09 -30.14 -0.04
N ASN A 572 10.14 -30.02 -1.38
CA ASN A 572 10.50 -28.76 -2.04
C ASN A 572 9.50 -27.63 -1.72
N ALA A 573 8.20 -27.92 -1.75
CA ALA A 573 7.17 -26.93 -1.40
C ALA A 573 7.32 -26.45 0.04
N THR A 574 7.60 -27.36 0.98
CA THR A 574 7.85 -27.04 2.39
C THR A 574 9.12 -26.24 2.59
N ARG A 575 10.20 -26.57 1.87
CA ARG A 575 11.43 -25.77 1.87
C ARG A 575 11.17 -24.33 1.42
N MET A 576 10.44 -24.16 0.31
CA MET A 576 10.09 -22.85 -0.24
C MET A 576 9.20 -22.05 0.73
N ALA A 577 8.19 -22.69 1.33
CA ALA A 577 7.32 -22.06 2.32
C ALA A 577 8.09 -21.62 3.58
N HIS A 578 8.98 -22.46 4.10
CA HIS A 578 9.83 -22.12 5.25
C HIS A 578 10.81 -20.99 4.93
N GLN A 579 11.44 -21.01 3.75
CA GLN A 579 12.28 -19.90 3.29
C GLN A 579 11.51 -18.58 3.15
N GLY A 580 10.28 -18.65 2.62
CA GLY A 580 9.36 -17.51 2.54
C GLY A 580 9.03 -16.94 3.92
N HIS A 581 8.72 -17.80 4.90
CA HIS A 581 8.52 -17.39 6.29
C HIS A 581 9.76 -16.69 6.86
N GLN A 582 10.95 -17.29 6.75
CA GLN A 582 12.20 -16.71 7.26
C GLN A 582 12.50 -15.34 6.62
N HIS A 583 12.32 -15.21 5.32
CA HIS A 583 12.53 -13.94 4.61
C HIS A 583 11.54 -12.86 5.07
N ARG A 584 10.28 -13.24 5.34
CA ARG A 584 9.27 -12.31 5.83
C ARG A 584 9.54 -11.90 7.29
N VAL A 585 9.95 -12.82 8.16
CA VAL A 585 10.44 -12.49 9.53
C VAL A 585 11.59 -11.49 9.48
N GLN A 586 12.55 -11.70 8.57
CA GLN A 586 13.68 -10.78 8.39
C GLN A 586 13.21 -9.40 7.91
N SER A 587 12.26 -9.36 6.97
CA SER A 587 11.71 -8.12 6.43
C SER A 587 10.89 -7.35 7.47
N LEU A 588 10.24 -8.03 8.41
CA LEU A 588 9.44 -7.44 9.49
C LEU A 588 10.27 -7.14 10.76
N GLN A 589 11.60 -7.19 10.70
CA GLN A 589 12.42 -6.78 11.84
C GLN A 589 12.18 -5.30 12.19
N PRO A 590 12.05 -4.95 13.49
CA PRO A 590 11.98 -3.56 13.92
C PRO A 590 13.23 -2.77 13.49
N VAL A 591 13.03 -1.52 13.09
CA VAL A 591 14.11 -0.59 12.78
C VAL A 591 13.92 0.71 13.56
N THR A 592 15.02 1.37 13.89
CA THR A 592 14.99 2.66 14.61
C THR A 592 15.12 3.81 13.62
N SER A 593 14.17 4.74 13.67
CA SER A 593 14.18 5.99 12.91
C SER A 593 14.33 7.19 13.83
N CYS A 594 15.15 8.16 13.44
CA CYS A 594 15.28 9.45 14.14
C CYS A 594 14.26 10.49 13.66
N GLY A 595 13.48 10.15 12.62
CA GLY A 595 12.55 11.06 11.97
C GLY A 595 13.25 12.15 11.15
N TRP A 596 12.43 12.93 10.43
CA TRP A 596 12.92 14.00 9.58
C TRP A 596 13.56 15.13 10.39
N LEU A 597 14.70 15.61 9.91
CA LEU A 597 15.39 16.77 10.45
C LEU A 597 15.27 17.95 9.47
N ALA A 598 14.90 19.12 9.98
CA ALA A 598 14.67 20.30 9.14
C ALA A 598 15.97 20.85 8.55
N PRO A 599 15.95 21.39 7.32
CA PRO A 599 17.08 22.15 6.79
C PRO A 599 17.24 23.47 7.56
N PRO A 600 18.48 24.00 7.68
CA PRO A 600 18.72 25.31 8.27
C PRO A 600 18.08 26.41 7.41
N ARG A 601 17.56 27.47 8.05
CA ARG A 601 17.08 28.65 7.32
C ARG A 601 18.22 29.27 6.51
N ASN A 602 18.00 29.58 5.23
CA ASN A 602 19.04 30.01 4.27
C ASN A 602 20.14 28.95 4.07
N GLY A 603 19.73 27.70 4.06
CA GLY A 603 20.58 26.57 3.73
C GLY A 603 19.76 25.35 3.36
N ARG A 604 20.47 24.24 3.17
CA ARG A 604 19.96 22.99 2.62
C ARG A 604 20.43 21.82 3.46
N LYS A 605 19.66 20.75 3.41
CA LYS A 605 20.00 19.44 3.97
C LYS A 605 20.20 18.48 2.81
N GLU A 606 21.24 17.65 2.90
CA GLU A 606 21.51 16.53 2.00
C GLU A 606 21.32 15.22 2.78
N GLY A 607 20.61 14.27 2.17
CA GLY A 607 20.24 12.99 2.78
C GLY A 607 18.75 12.90 3.10
N ILE A 608 18.15 11.79 2.67
CA ILE A 608 16.71 11.49 2.79
C ILE A 608 16.43 10.25 3.63
N ARG A 609 17.47 9.58 4.15
CA ARG A 609 17.36 8.38 4.98
C ARG A 609 17.53 8.74 6.45
N TYR A 610 16.59 8.29 7.27
CA TYR A 610 16.49 8.69 8.70
C TYR A 610 16.61 7.51 9.66
N LEU A 611 17.07 6.36 9.19
CA LEU A 611 17.27 5.17 10.02
C LEU A 611 18.60 5.23 10.76
N SER A 612 18.70 4.52 11.89
CA SER A 612 19.93 4.39 12.68
C SER A 612 21.15 4.13 11.80
N GLY A 613 22.24 4.87 12.06
CA GLY A 613 23.47 4.86 11.28
C GLY A 613 23.47 5.80 10.06
N SER A 614 22.32 6.32 9.63
CA SER A 614 22.24 7.27 8.51
C SER A 614 22.78 8.65 8.94
N THR A 615 23.44 9.35 8.01
CA THR A 615 23.98 10.69 8.25
C THR A 615 23.38 11.68 7.28
N VAL A 616 22.96 12.83 7.79
CA VAL A 616 22.51 13.98 6.99
C VAL A 616 23.56 15.08 7.08
N SER A 617 23.83 15.77 5.96
CA SER A 617 24.75 16.90 5.90
C SER A 617 24.01 18.21 5.64
N PHE A 618 24.57 19.32 6.09
CA PHE A 618 23.99 20.65 6.00
C PHE A 618 24.93 21.59 5.26
N ARG A 619 24.36 22.43 4.40
CA ARG A 619 25.08 23.50 3.70
C ARG A 619 24.31 24.79 3.79
N CYS A 620 25.00 25.91 3.84
CA CYS A 620 24.34 27.22 3.74
C CYS A 620 24.26 27.68 2.29
N ASP A 621 23.22 28.44 1.98
CA ASP A 621 23.09 29.09 0.69
C ASP A 621 24.19 30.16 0.50
N SER A 622 24.39 30.59 -0.74
CA SER A 622 25.40 31.60 -1.07
C SER A 622 25.20 32.89 -0.24
N GLY A 623 26.30 33.41 0.32
CA GLY A 623 26.29 34.59 1.19
C GLY A 623 26.07 34.27 2.67
N TYR A 624 25.93 33.00 3.05
CA TYR A 624 25.83 32.55 4.44
C TYR A 624 26.96 31.60 4.82
N SER A 625 27.27 31.52 6.11
CA SER A 625 28.25 30.61 6.71
C SER A 625 27.59 29.75 7.77
N LEU A 626 27.97 28.46 7.79
CA LEU A 626 27.41 27.47 8.70
C LEU A 626 27.95 27.67 10.11
N PHE A 627 27.05 27.72 11.09
CA PHE A 627 27.35 27.77 12.51
C PHE A 627 26.71 26.57 13.21
N GLY A 628 27.53 25.64 13.68
CA GLY A 628 27.12 24.35 14.22
C GLY A 628 27.82 23.19 13.52
N SER A 629 27.30 21.98 13.67
CA SER A 629 27.85 20.80 13.01
C SER A 629 27.39 20.70 11.55
N GLU A 630 28.32 20.38 10.64
CA GLU A 630 28.04 20.14 9.22
C GLU A 630 27.23 18.87 8.98
N ALA A 631 27.27 17.91 9.90
CA ALA A 631 26.55 16.66 9.78
C ALA A 631 25.93 16.23 11.11
N SER A 632 24.86 15.45 11.01
CA SER A 632 24.20 14.76 12.11
C SER A 632 23.93 13.31 11.74
N THR A 633 24.16 12.38 12.66
CA THR A 633 23.99 10.94 12.46
C THR A 633 22.88 10.44 13.35
N CYS A 634 21.98 9.63 12.79
CA CYS A 634 20.89 9.00 13.53
C CYS A 634 21.46 7.90 14.44
N GLN A 635 21.22 8.02 15.74
CA GLN A 635 21.75 7.13 16.75
C GLN A 635 20.77 5.97 17.04
N ALA A 636 21.28 4.93 17.71
CA ALA A 636 20.51 3.74 18.04
C ALA A 636 19.35 4.00 19.02
N ASP A 637 19.38 5.12 19.75
CA ASP A 637 18.30 5.57 20.64
C ASP A 637 17.19 6.35 19.92
N GLY A 638 17.28 6.50 18.59
CA GLY A 638 16.32 7.26 17.79
C GLY A 638 16.50 8.77 17.86
N THR A 639 17.65 9.25 18.33
CA THR A 639 17.98 10.68 18.35
C THR A 639 19.07 11.06 17.35
N TRP A 640 19.04 12.31 16.90
CA TRP A 640 20.08 12.88 16.05
C TRP A 640 21.28 13.33 16.89
N SER A 641 22.49 12.93 16.50
CA SER A 641 23.72 13.23 17.26
C SER A 641 24.02 14.73 17.42
N ARG A 642 23.50 15.54 16.50
CA ARG A 642 23.59 17.01 16.49
C ARG A 642 22.25 17.62 16.04
N PRO A 643 21.83 18.77 16.59
CA PRO A 643 20.65 19.48 16.10
C PRO A 643 20.93 20.16 14.74
N THR A 644 19.88 20.62 14.06
CA THR A 644 20.02 21.44 12.84
C THR A 644 20.89 22.68 13.11
N PRO A 645 21.95 22.94 12.32
CA PRO A 645 22.82 24.10 12.48
C PRO A 645 22.12 25.40 12.05
N MET A 646 22.80 26.54 12.23
CA MET A 646 22.30 27.85 11.77
C MET A 646 23.15 28.38 10.61
N CYS A 647 22.51 29.04 9.64
CA CYS A 647 23.21 29.78 8.59
C CYS A 647 23.17 31.28 8.88
N GLN A 648 24.34 31.90 9.06
CA GLN A 648 24.48 33.33 9.36
C GLN A 648 25.10 34.07 8.18
N PRO A 649 24.75 35.34 7.90
CA PRO A 649 25.36 36.10 6.82
C PRO A 649 26.89 36.09 6.93
N ALA A 650 27.56 35.70 5.84
CA ALA A 650 29.01 35.63 5.80
C ALA A 650 29.59 37.04 5.98
N ARG A 651 30.55 37.20 6.90
CA ARG A 651 31.25 38.48 7.04
C ARG A 651 32.05 38.75 5.77
N SER A 652 31.66 39.77 5.02
CA SER A 652 32.34 40.15 3.79
C SER A 652 33.72 40.74 4.09
N TYR A 653 34.77 39.94 3.91
CA TYR A 653 36.15 40.42 3.97
C TYR A 653 36.44 41.48 2.91
N THR A 654 35.63 41.61 1.86
CA THR A 654 35.82 42.64 0.84
C THR A 654 35.57 44.05 1.38
N VAL A 655 34.62 44.23 2.31
CA VAL A 655 34.35 45.52 2.95
C VAL A 655 35.47 45.88 3.92
N LEU A 656 35.93 44.92 4.71
CA LEU A 656 37.08 45.11 5.62
C LEU A 656 38.37 45.43 4.86
N LEU A 657 38.65 44.69 3.79
CA LEU A 657 39.83 44.93 2.95
C LEU A 657 39.73 46.26 2.21
N SER A 658 38.56 46.65 1.68
CA SER A 658 38.40 47.96 1.02
C SER A 658 38.52 49.14 2.00
N ILE A 659 38.08 48.99 3.26
CA ILE A 659 38.34 49.99 4.31
C ILE A 659 39.84 50.06 4.62
N ILE A 660 40.54 48.92 4.74
CA ILE A 660 41.98 48.88 5.03
C ILE A 660 42.79 49.47 3.86
N PHE A 661 42.54 49.03 2.63
CA PHE A 661 43.25 49.53 1.44
C PHE A 661 42.89 50.98 1.12
N GLY A 662 41.62 51.39 1.31
CA GLY A 662 41.20 52.78 1.20
C GLY A 662 41.89 53.67 2.25
N GLY A 663 41.98 53.21 3.50
CA GLY A 663 42.72 53.90 4.56
C GLY A 663 44.21 54.04 4.27
N LEU A 664 44.86 52.97 3.79
CA LEU A 664 46.27 52.98 3.38
C LEU A 664 46.53 53.94 2.20
N ALA A 665 45.62 54.02 1.22
CA ALA A 665 45.70 54.97 0.12
C ALA A 665 45.62 56.44 0.60
N VAL A 666 44.76 56.74 1.58
CA VAL A 666 44.67 58.09 2.15
C VAL A 666 45.95 58.44 2.92
N VAL A 667 46.48 57.52 3.74
CA VAL A 667 47.72 57.75 4.50
C VAL A 667 48.91 58.00 3.57
N THR A 668 49.05 57.21 2.51
CA THR A 668 50.12 57.42 1.52
C THR A 668 49.97 58.75 0.78
N LEU A 669 48.76 59.18 0.45
CA LEU A 669 48.51 60.46 -0.22
C LEU A 669 48.81 61.66 0.70
N VAL A 670 48.47 61.56 1.99
CA VAL A 670 48.84 62.55 3.02
C VAL A 670 50.35 62.60 3.23
N ALA A 671 51.03 61.45 3.27
CA ALA A 671 52.49 61.40 3.38
C ALA A 671 53.17 62.02 2.15
N LEU A 672 52.69 61.72 0.93
CA LEU A 672 53.18 62.31 -0.32
C LEU A 672 52.97 63.82 -0.37
N THR A 673 51.78 64.30 -0.02
CA THR A 673 51.51 65.76 0.06
C THR A 673 52.36 66.43 1.14
N TYR A 674 52.55 65.81 2.30
CA TYR A 674 53.45 66.30 3.34
C TYR A 674 54.91 66.37 2.85
N VAL A 675 55.40 65.34 2.17
CA VAL A 675 56.75 65.33 1.58
C VAL A 675 56.90 66.41 0.51
N LEU A 676 55.92 66.58 -0.37
CA LEU A 676 55.91 67.63 -1.40
C LEU A 676 55.88 69.04 -0.78
N LEU A 677 55.06 69.25 0.25
CA LEU A 677 55.03 70.52 0.99
C LEU A 677 56.35 70.79 1.74
N ARG A 678 56.98 69.75 2.31
CA ARG A 678 58.30 69.86 2.95
C ARG A 678 59.40 70.13 1.94
N HIS A 679 59.34 69.52 0.75
CA HIS A 679 60.27 69.78 -0.35
C HIS A 679 60.11 71.21 -0.90
N ARG A 680 58.86 71.69 -1.00
CA ARG A 680 58.55 73.08 -1.37
C ARG A 680 59.06 74.06 -0.31
N LYS A 681 58.93 73.76 0.99
CA LYS A 681 59.51 74.55 2.09
C LYS A 681 61.05 74.56 2.06
N ARG A 682 61.72 73.44 1.73
CA ARG A 682 63.19 73.38 1.55
C ARG A 682 63.66 74.21 0.35
N ASN A 683 62.92 74.20 -0.76
CA ASN A 683 63.24 75.02 -1.94
C ASN A 683 62.98 76.52 -1.73
N VAL A 684 62.06 76.89 -0.84
CA VAL A 684 61.84 78.30 -0.44
C VAL A 684 62.91 78.78 0.55
N ALA A 685 63.47 77.89 1.37
CA ALA A 685 64.57 78.22 2.29
C ALA A 685 65.95 78.34 1.60
N SER A 686 66.13 77.88 0.36
CA SER A 686 67.39 78.02 -0.39
C SER A 686 67.48 79.31 -1.23
N TRP A 687 66.44 80.15 -1.22
CA TRP A 687 66.38 81.43 -1.97
C TRP A 687 66.46 82.65 -1.04
N GLY A 688 67.13 82.51 0.11
CA GLY A 688 67.24 83.56 1.13
C GLY A 688 68.57 83.55 1.87
N SER A 689 69.69 83.61 1.15
CA SER A 689 71.02 84.00 1.70
C SER A 689 72.01 84.16 0.54
N GLN A 690 72.06 85.35 -0.06
CA GLN A 690 73.15 86.35 0.00
C GLN A 690 74.12 86.28 -1.19
N PRO A 691 74.88 87.34 -1.52
CA PRO A 691 74.82 88.74 -1.05
C PRO A 691 74.37 89.75 -2.11
#